data_AF-A0A6A6X5T1-F1
#
_entry.id   AF-A0A6A6X5T1-F1
#
_cell.length_a   1.000
_cell.length_b   1.000
_cell.length_c   1.000
_cell.angle_alpha   90.00
_cell.angle_beta   90.00
_cell.angle_gamma   90.00
#
_symmetry.space_group_name_H-M   'P 1'
#
loop_
_entity.id
_entity.type
_entity.pdbx_description
1 polymer ?
#
loop_
_entity_poly.entity_id
_entity_poly.type
_entity_poly.pdbx_seq_one_letter_code
_entity_poly.pdbx_strand_id
1 'polypeptide(L)'
;MSGSAPHRFDPNFTDNVINAMGPNTDPRLREVMTSLIRHLHDFTREVELTVDEWMAGVKFVNLIGQTSTPTRNEAHRMSDVLGLESLVDEIAHKHINESGEEPTSSSILGPFWSPNAPFRENGGSIIQDPAPNGQPTLMHGTITDLDTKKPIPGAVIDIWQASANGKYDFQDPDNQTPNNLRGKFRCDEQGRYWFYCYKPTAYSLPTDGAAGALFTALDRHPMRPAHIHLMMTAEGYKPVTTQIYPRDDPYVTNDTVFAVKDDLLIDFTPRENDPKAKLDLEYNVRLAPREAKTAPMEGVARFTPQSQYSTNTDPHTHPATAQPTHPHIMRVTYAPKEAPSAESAPVYERIAARRAPRPLIPLDLALLHNPSVADGWNSFIGAIRTQTTLDPGVRELSISRIAVLNHAVHEWNSHGPLALKGGVSRQGLETVFRGEAMKKGDALKEGEEGGLGRKEWAVVAYTDQMTRDVEVEERVVDRLKEFLGDREVVELTATVAAYNCVSRFLVAIRQLCLRQPRILSAQSRRHASTKHPKGFVPPTQEDLTELRERVQEFTRREIPDAVALKTDQDNAFPNEMWKKFGEAGFLGITADEEYGGLAMGYQAHCVVMEEISRASGTIGLSYAAHSQLCVNQLMLNGSAEQKAKYLPGLISGEEIGALAMSEHSAGSDVVSMKMTAKEVDGGYLLNGTKMWITNGPDAHTIIVYAKTAPAAASKGITAFIVPTSSATGFSVSRKLDKLGMRGSNTGELVFSDVFVPHENVLGEINRGVRVLMEGLDLERLVLSAGPLGLMQAALDNVLPYTHTRKQFGIPIAHNQLVQGKLADMYTKYRASASFTYNVAAAIDNSHAEPEVRTQDCAGSILYAAERASEVAADAVQLMGGMGYMNEVPVGRLLRDAKLYEIGAGTSEVRRMVIGRAFNKEYAER
;
A
#
# COMPACT_ATOMS: atom_id res chain seq x y z
N MET A 1 -4.90 26.33 55.32
CA MET A 1 -4.75 24.90 54.96
C MET A 1 -6.14 24.28 54.95
N SER A 2 -6.85 24.38 53.82
CA SER A 2 -8.15 23.74 53.63
C SER A 2 -7.93 22.43 52.89
N GLY A 3 -8.24 21.31 53.55
CA GLY A 3 -8.11 19.98 52.98
C GLY A 3 -8.98 19.82 51.75
N SER A 4 -8.36 19.46 50.62
CA SER A 4 -9.07 18.90 49.48
C SER A 4 -9.63 17.56 49.90
N ALA A 5 -10.93 17.35 49.69
CA ALA A 5 -11.55 16.05 49.85
C ALA A 5 -10.75 14.96 49.10
N PRO A 6 -10.67 13.72 49.60
CA PRO A 6 -10.08 12.63 48.84
C PRO A 6 -10.82 12.52 47.51
N HIS A 7 -10.10 12.64 46.38
CA HIS A 7 -10.70 12.49 45.05
C HIS A 7 -11.53 11.19 45.00
N ARG A 8 -12.76 11.28 44.49
CA ARG A 8 -13.70 10.15 44.33
C ARG A 8 -13.11 8.99 43.51
N PHE A 9 -12.07 9.27 42.71
CA PHE A 9 -11.41 8.36 41.79
C PHE A 9 -9.91 8.31 42.08
N ASP A 10 -9.21 7.27 41.61
CA ASP A 10 -7.78 7.06 41.85
C ASP A 10 -6.94 8.29 41.47
N PRO A 11 -6.30 8.97 42.43
CA PRO A 11 -5.50 10.15 42.16
C PRO A 11 -4.20 9.84 41.41
N ASN A 12 -3.72 8.59 41.44
CA ASN A 12 -2.42 8.21 40.85
C ASN A 12 -2.55 7.72 39.40
N PHE A 13 -3.77 7.47 38.91
CA PHE A 13 -3.99 6.87 37.59
C PHE A 13 -3.35 7.69 36.45
N THR A 14 -3.47 9.02 36.49
CA THR A 14 -2.91 9.90 35.45
C THR A 14 -1.39 9.84 35.41
N ASP A 15 -0.74 9.90 36.57
CA ASP A 15 0.72 9.85 36.64
C ASP A 15 1.25 8.47 36.22
N ASN A 16 0.53 7.39 36.52
CA ASN A 16 0.88 6.05 36.03
C ASN A 16 0.89 5.97 34.50
N VAL A 17 -0.10 6.59 33.82
CA VAL A 17 -0.16 6.63 32.35
C VAL A 17 0.97 7.49 31.77
N ILE A 18 1.24 8.66 32.37
CA ILE A 18 2.35 9.53 31.95
C ILE A 18 3.70 8.79 32.09
N ASN A 19 3.90 8.08 33.20
CA ASN A 19 5.14 7.35 33.50
C ASN A 19 5.35 6.11 32.59
N ALA A 20 4.33 5.66 31.87
CA ALA A 20 4.44 4.57 30.90
C ALA A 20 5.16 4.98 29.60
N MET A 21 5.40 6.28 29.37
CA MET A 21 6.17 6.75 28.22
C MET A 21 7.64 6.32 28.32
N GLY A 22 8.06 5.43 27.41
CA GLY A 22 9.40 4.83 27.39
C GLY A 22 10.54 5.84 27.27
N PRO A 23 11.78 5.49 27.66
CA PRO A 23 12.88 6.44 27.82
C PRO A 23 13.30 7.16 26.53
N ASN A 24 13.00 6.59 25.36
CA ASN A 24 13.39 7.14 24.06
C ASN A 24 12.38 8.16 23.49
N THR A 25 11.31 8.52 24.22
CA THR A 25 10.38 9.56 23.77
C THR A 25 11.11 10.90 23.68
N ASP A 26 11.01 11.55 22.51
CA ASP A 26 11.53 12.90 22.26
C ASP A 26 11.14 13.86 23.40
N PRO A 27 12.07 14.71 23.92
CA PRO A 27 11.79 15.55 25.08
C PRO A 27 10.59 16.49 24.89
N ARG A 28 10.45 17.10 23.70
CA ARG A 28 9.29 17.95 23.41
C ARG A 28 8.02 17.13 23.33
N LEU A 29 8.07 15.98 22.65
CA LEU A 29 6.91 15.09 22.57
C LEU A 29 6.48 14.62 23.96
N ARG A 30 7.43 14.31 24.85
CA ARG A 30 7.14 13.93 26.24
C ARG A 30 6.44 15.07 26.99
N GLU A 31 6.93 16.29 26.86
CA GLU A 31 6.30 17.47 27.47
C GLU A 31 4.87 17.67 26.98
N VAL A 32 4.67 17.65 25.65
CA VAL A 32 3.36 17.82 25.01
C VAL A 32 2.40 16.70 25.42
N MET A 33 2.82 15.44 25.36
CA MET A 33 1.98 14.29 25.70
C MET A 33 1.67 14.22 27.20
N THR A 34 2.62 14.61 28.06
CA THR A 34 2.38 14.74 29.51
C THR A 34 1.25 15.71 29.77
N SER A 35 1.32 16.91 29.15
CA SER A 35 0.29 17.93 29.28
C SER A 35 -1.06 17.45 28.74
N LEU A 36 -1.07 16.88 27.53
CA LEU A 36 -2.29 16.36 26.90
C LEU A 36 -2.98 15.28 27.74
N ILE A 37 -2.23 14.26 28.19
CA ILE A 37 -2.78 13.16 29.00
C ILE A 37 -3.39 13.73 30.29
N ARG A 38 -2.69 14.66 30.94
CA ARG A 38 -3.17 15.27 32.17
C ARG A 38 -4.47 16.05 31.95
N HIS A 39 -4.50 16.97 31.00
CA HIS A 39 -5.70 17.74 30.67
C HIS A 39 -6.87 16.86 30.21
N LEU A 40 -6.61 15.81 29.43
CA LEU A 40 -7.64 14.88 28.97
C LEU A 40 -8.25 14.09 30.14
N HIS A 41 -7.42 13.57 31.04
CA HIS A 41 -7.90 12.86 32.23
C HIS A 41 -8.63 13.80 33.19
N ASP A 42 -8.15 15.02 33.36
CA ASP A 42 -8.79 16.01 34.23
C ASP A 42 -10.15 16.45 33.66
N PHE A 43 -10.24 16.70 32.35
CA PHE A 43 -11.52 16.91 31.66
C PHE A 43 -12.49 15.74 31.89
N THR A 44 -12.01 14.50 31.70
CA THR A 44 -12.83 13.29 31.88
C THR A 44 -13.38 13.18 33.30
N ARG A 45 -12.58 13.57 34.31
CA ARG A 45 -13.02 13.62 35.71
C ARG A 45 -13.95 14.79 35.99
N GLU A 46 -13.66 15.96 35.43
CA GLU A 46 -14.43 17.20 35.62
C GLU A 46 -15.87 17.02 35.17
N VAL A 47 -16.08 16.39 34.00
CA VAL A 47 -17.42 16.14 33.46
C VAL A 47 -18.02 14.80 33.90
N GLU A 48 -17.30 14.03 34.73
CA GLU A 48 -17.64 12.64 35.09
C GLU A 48 -18.06 11.79 33.87
N LEU A 49 -17.25 11.85 32.80
CA LEU A 49 -17.60 11.32 31.47
C LEU A 49 -18.08 9.87 31.54
N THR A 50 -19.30 9.62 31.06
CA THR A 50 -19.87 8.27 31.04
C THR A 50 -19.31 7.44 29.89
N VAL A 51 -19.48 6.12 29.98
CA VAL A 51 -19.09 5.19 28.89
C VAL A 51 -19.86 5.50 27.60
N ASP A 52 -21.14 5.85 27.69
CA ASP A 52 -21.96 6.15 26.51
C ASP A 52 -21.51 7.45 25.83
N GLU A 53 -21.20 8.50 26.60
CA GLU A 53 -20.65 9.76 26.08
C GLU A 53 -19.24 9.55 25.50
N TRP A 54 -18.40 8.74 26.15
CA TRP A 54 -17.11 8.34 25.60
C TRP A 54 -17.27 7.63 24.26
N MET A 55 -18.18 6.65 24.17
CA MET A 55 -18.43 5.93 22.91
C MET A 55 -19.03 6.82 21.83
N ALA A 56 -19.83 7.83 22.19
CA ALA A 56 -20.30 8.86 21.27
C ALA A 56 -19.13 9.72 20.75
N GLY A 57 -18.21 10.12 21.63
CA GLY A 57 -16.97 10.81 21.27
C GLY A 57 -16.08 9.98 20.35
N VAL A 58 -15.89 8.69 20.62
CA VAL A 58 -15.13 7.77 19.75
C VAL A 58 -15.77 7.66 18.36
N LYS A 59 -17.10 7.54 18.28
CA LYS A 59 -17.82 7.55 17.00
C LYS A 59 -17.62 8.86 16.24
N PHE A 60 -17.62 9.99 16.95
CA PHE A 60 -17.37 11.30 16.37
C PHE A 60 -15.93 11.43 15.85
N VAL A 61 -14.91 10.98 16.59
CA VAL A 61 -13.51 10.94 16.12
C VAL A 61 -13.36 10.03 14.89
N ASN A 62 -14.05 8.90 14.85
CA ASN A 62 -14.05 8.03 13.68
C ASN A 62 -14.71 8.70 12.47
N LEU A 63 -15.77 9.49 12.67
CA LEU A 63 -16.43 10.25 11.60
C LEU A 63 -15.48 11.29 10.98
N ILE A 64 -14.61 11.93 11.79
CA ILE A 64 -13.56 12.83 11.30
C ILE A 64 -12.64 12.07 10.32
N GLY A 65 -12.18 10.88 10.69
CA GLY A 65 -11.33 10.05 9.84
C GLY A 65 -12.04 9.57 8.57
N GLN A 66 -13.29 9.12 8.68
CA GLN A 66 -14.10 8.61 7.56
C GLN A 66 -14.48 9.70 6.54
N THR A 67 -14.67 10.93 7.01
CA THR A 67 -15.04 12.07 6.16
C THR A 67 -13.79 12.74 5.56
N SER A 68 -12.61 12.49 6.12
CA SER A 68 -11.37 13.03 5.59
C SER A 68 -10.98 12.36 4.26
N THR A 69 -10.63 13.17 3.27
CA THR A 69 -10.10 12.76 1.97
C THR A 69 -8.78 13.51 1.70
N PRO A 70 -7.99 13.14 0.67
CA PRO A 70 -6.77 13.87 0.33
C PRO A 70 -6.97 15.37 0.05
N THR A 71 -8.19 15.78 -0.33
CA THR A 71 -8.57 17.18 -0.61
C THR A 71 -9.47 17.80 0.47
N ARG A 72 -9.85 17.04 1.49
CA ARG A 72 -10.72 17.46 2.59
C ARG A 72 -10.17 16.91 3.90
N ASN A 73 -9.49 17.75 4.70
CA ASN A 73 -9.03 17.33 6.02
C ASN A 73 -10.04 17.76 7.09
N GLU A 74 -10.85 16.83 7.58
CA GLU A 74 -11.85 17.15 8.60
C GLU A 74 -11.22 17.36 9.98
N ALA A 75 -10.07 16.75 10.27
CA ALA A 75 -9.38 17.00 11.54
C ALA A 75 -8.91 18.47 11.64
N HIS A 76 -8.41 19.03 10.54
CA HIS A 76 -8.04 20.45 10.43
C HIS A 76 -9.27 21.37 10.57
N ARG A 77 -10.39 21.04 9.90
CA ARG A 77 -11.63 21.82 10.08
C ARG A 77 -12.18 21.74 11.50
N MET A 78 -12.00 20.61 12.18
CA MET A 78 -12.41 20.47 13.56
C MET A 78 -11.56 21.34 14.49
N SER A 79 -10.26 21.52 14.22
CA SER A 79 -9.43 22.46 14.99
C SER A 79 -9.88 23.91 14.81
N ASP A 80 -10.30 24.29 13.60
CA ASP A 80 -10.91 25.60 13.33
C ASP A 80 -12.18 25.82 14.18
N VAL A 81 -13.13 24.88 14.10
CA VAL A 81 -14.44 25.00 14.77
C VAL A 81 -14.33 24.97 16.30
N LEU A 82 -13.28 24.37 16.84
CA LEU A 82 -12.99 24.37 18.28
C LEU A 82 -12.11 25.56 18.71
N GLY A 83 -11.67 26.42 17.77
CA GLY A 83 -10.83 27.58 18.04
C GLY A 83 -9.38 27.25 18.38
N LEU A 84 -8.97 25.99 18.25
CA LEU A 84 -7.61 25.55 18.56
C LEU A 84 -6.60 26.16 17.59
N GLU A 85 -6.96 26.27 16.32
CA GLU A 85 -6.08 26.79 15.29
C GLU A 85 -5.74 28.28 15.51
N SER A 86 -6.76 29.11 15.77
CA SER A 86 -6.57 30.52 16.11
C SER A 86 -5.73 30.72 17.36
N LEU A 87 -5.89 29.86 18.36
CA LEU A 87 -5.07 29.89 19.58
C LEU A 87 -3.60 29.51 19.29
N VAL A 88 -3.37 28.49 18.46
CA VAL A 88 -2.02 28.10 18.03
C VAL A 88 -1.36 29.23 17.23
N ASP A 89 -2.09 29.88 16.33
CA ASP A 89 -1.61 31.05 15.59
C ASP A 89 -1.24 32.20 16.53
N GLU A 90 -2.08 32.50 17.52
CA GLU A 90 -1.79 33.52 18.53
C GLU A 90 -0.50 33.18 19.28
N ILE A 91 -0.34 31.96 19.77
CA ILE A 91 0.88 31.53 20.48
C ILE A 91 2.12 31.66 19.60
N ALA A 92 2.02 31.29 18.32
CA ALA A 92 3.15 31.29 17.39
C ALA A 92 3.60 32.70 16.98
N HIS A 93 2.67 33.66 16.92
CA HIS A 93 2.91 34.98 16.33
C HIS A 93 2.79 36.15 17.31
N LYS A 94 2.46 35.91 18.58
CA LYS A 94 2.45 36.95 19.61
C LYS A 94 3.87 37.47 19.83
N HIS A 95 4.14 38.65 19.27
CA HIS A 95 5.39 39.35 19.40
C HIS A 95 5.12 40.75 19.93
N ILE A 96 5.66 41.05 21.12
CA ILE A 96 5.58 42.38 21.72
C ILE A 96 7.01 42.93 21.69
N ASN A 97 7.22 44.08 21.06
CA ASN A 97 8.53 44.73 21.09
C ASN A 97 8.80 45.36 22.47
N GLU A 98 10.02 45.86 22.70
CA GLU A 98 10.41 46.44 23.99
C GLU A 98 9.52 47.64 24.43
N SER A 99 8.84 48.28 23.48
CA SER A 99 7.94 49.41 23.69
C SER A 99 6.49 49.01 23.97
N GLY A 100 6.17 47.71 23.96
CA GLY A 100 4.81 47.19 24.15
C GLY A 100 3.94 47.21 22.89
N GLU A 101 4.51 47.46 21.72
CA GLU A 101 3.78 47.46 20.44
C GLU A 101 3.84 46.09 19.76
N GLU A 102 2.75 45.73 19.10
CA GLU A 102 2.59 44.47 18.38
C GLU A 102 2.68 44.69 16.86
N PRO A 103 3.23 43.73 16.09
CA PRO A 103 3.09 43.71 14.63
C PRO A 103 1.62 43.54 14.24
N THR A 104 1.32 43.64 12.95
CA THR A 104 -0.02 43.29 12.45
C THR A 104 -0.38 41.87 12.86
N SER A 105 -1.59 41.68 13.41
CA SER A 105 -2.08 40.36 13.81
C SER A 105 -2.02 39.36 12.65
N SER A 106 -1.52 38.16 12.94
CA SER A 106 -1.54 37.05 12.00
C SER A 106 -2.89 36.34 11.97
N SER A 107 -3.06 35.52 10.94
CA SER A 107 -4.03 34.45 10.84
C SER A 107 -3.37 33.33 10.04
N ILE A 108 -3.85 32.11 10.20
CA ILE A 108 -3.38 30.97 9.40
C ILE A 108 -3.63 31.19 7.90
N LEU A 109 -2.79 30.58 7.06
CA LEU A 109 -2.81 30.73 5.60
C LEU A 109 -4.13 30.34 4.93
N GLY A 110 -4.90 29.45 5.56
CA GLY A 110 -6.15 28.94 5.00
C GLY A 110 -5.95 28.03 3.78
N PRO A 111 -6.95 27.19 3.45
CA PRO A 111 -6.81 26.14 2.45
C PRO A 111 -6.86 26.64 0.99
N PHE A 112 -7.20 27.91 0.76
CA PHE A 112 -7.47 28.45 -0.57
C PHE A 112 -6.35 29.35 -1.11
N TRP A 113 -5.22 29.46 -0.41
CA TRP A 113 -4.04 30.15 -0.96
C TRP A 113 -3.47 29.38 -2.16
N SER A 114 -3.00 30.12 -3.16
CA SER A 114 -2.39 29.55 -4.37
C SER A 114 -0.99 30.12 -4.56
N PRO A 115 0.06 29.28 -4.66
CA PRO A 115 1.42 29.76 -4.91
C PRO A 115 1.55 30.41 -6.31
N ASN A 116 0.61 30.10 -7.22
CA ASN A 116 0.62 30.51 -8.62
C ASN A 116 -0.04 31.88 -8.87
N ALA A 117 -0.44 32.61 -7.81
CA ALA A 117 -0.97 33.96 -7.97
C ALA A 117 0.04 34.85 -8.73
N PRO A 118 -0.39 35.56 -9.80
CA PRO A 118 0.50 36.30 -10.67
C PRO A 118 0.97 37.59 -10.01
N PHE A 119 2.21 38.01 -10.33
CA PHE A 119 2.61 39.40 -10.06
C PHE A 119 1.82 40.35 -10.96
N ARG A 120 1.32 41.42 -10.36
CA ARG A 120 0.58 42.49 -11.02
C ARG A 120 1.25 43.83 -10.70
N GLU A 121 1.07 44.80 -11.59
CA GLU A 121 1.60 46.15 -11.37
C GLU A 121 0.88 46.82 -10.19
N ASN A 122 1.63 47.60 -9.41
CA ASN A 122 1.06 48.42 -8.34
C ASN A 122 0.09 49.44 -8.97
N GLY A 123 -1.16 49.47 -8.50
CA GLY A 123 -2.29 50.17 -9.13
C GLY A 123 -3.11 49.34 -10.12
N GLY A 124 -2.76 48.07 -10.32
CA GLY A 124 -3.53 47.11 -11.10
C GLY A 124 -4.81 46.64 -10.40
N SER A 125 -5.51 45.71 -11.04
CA SER A 125 -6.74 45.10 -10.51
C SER A 125 -6.56 43.59 -10.35
N ILE A 126 -7.04 43.03 -9.24
CA ILE A 126 -7.21 41.58 -9.10
C ILE A 126 -8.56 41.11 -9.65
N ILE A 127 -9.52 42.02 -9.86
CA ILE A 127 -10.79 41.71 -10.56
C ILE A 127 -10.45 41.51 -12.03
N GLN A 128 -10.48 40.26 -12.49
CA GLN A 128 -10.33 39.89 -13.91
C GLN A 128 -11.69 39.70 -14.55
N ASP A 129 -12.59 39.03 -13.84
CA ASP A 129 -13.95 38.73 -14.26
C ASP A 129 -14.94 39.48 -13.37
N PRO A 130 -15.55 40.57 -13.86
CA PRO A 130 -16.47 41.35 -13.06
C PRO A 130 -17.74 40.56 -12.71
N ALA A 131 -18.06 40.49 -11.41
CA ALA A 131 -19.29 39.88 -10.91
C ALA A 131 -20.42 40.93 -10.77
N PRO A 132 -21.69 40.59 -11.09
CA PRO A 132 -22.83 41.54 -11.07
C PRO A 132 -23.05 42.28 -9.74
N ASN A 133 -22.76 41.64 -8.60
CA ASN A 133 -22.94 42.20 -7.26
C ASN A 133 -21.62 42.62 -6.60
N GLY A 134 -20.52 42.62 -7.36
CA GLY A 134 -19.23 43.06 -6.84
C GLY A 134 -19.24 44.54 -6.51
N GLN A 135 -18.60 44.92 -5.41
CA GLN A 135 -18.40 46.31 -5.02
C GLN A 135 -16.92 46.67 -5.18
N PRO A 136 -16.49 47.17 -6.37
CA PRO A 136 -15.10 47.52 -6.61
C PRO A 136 -14.60 48.51 -5.56
N THR A 137 -13.46 48.18 -4.97
CA THR A 137 -12.81 48.91 -3.89
C THR A 137 -11.36 49.16 -4.27
N LEU A 138 -10.88 50.38 -4.08
CA LEU A 138 -9.46 50.66 -4.10
C LEU A 138 -8.89 50.35 -2.73
N MET A 139 -8.07 49.31 -2.63
CA MET A 139 -7.33 48.98 -1.42
C MET A 139 -5.92 49.57 -1.51
N HIS A 140 -5.48 50.26 -0.47
CA HIS A 140 -4.15 50.88 -0.43
C HIS A 140 -3.61 50.95 1.01
N GLY A 141 -2.30 51.18 1.13
CA GLY A 141 -1.65 51.35 2.42
C GLY A 141 -0.13 51.28 2.34
N THR A 142 0.51 51.27 3.51
CA THR A 142 1.98 51.26 3.64
C THR A 142 2.44 50.08 4.50
N ILE A 143 3.50 49.40 4.07
CA ILE A 143 4.19 48.37 4.85
C ILE A 143 5.39 49.01 5.55
N THR A 144 5.42 48.91 6.88
CA THR A 144 6.43 49.52 7.75
C THR A 144 7.09 48.51 8.66
N ASP A 145 8.31 48.82 9.07
CA ASP A 145 9.05 48.12 10.12
C ASP A 145 8.42 48.43 11.49
N LEU A 146 8.13 47.39 12.28
CA LEU A 146 7.56 47.52 13.62
C LEU A 146 8.43 48.40 14.54
N ASP A 147 9.74 48.23 14.51
CA ASP A 147 10.67 48.85 15.44
C ASP A 147 11.14 50.22 14.94
N THR A 148 11.53 50.29 13.66
CA THR A 148 12.09 51.55 13.10
C THR A 148 11.02 52.51 12.57
N LYS A 149 9.78 52.04 12.38
CA LYS A 149 8.66 52.75 11.73
C LYS A 149 8.95 53.21 10.30
N LYS A 150 10.07 52.79 9.72
CA LYS A 150 10.43 53.14 8.35
C LYS A 150 9.63 52.30 7.37
N PRO A 151 9.25 52.86 6.20
CA PRO A 151 8.66 52.06 5.14
C PRO A 151 9.61 50.98 4.64
N ILE A 152 9.05 49.89 4.11
CA ILE A 152 9.81 48.74 3.58
C ILE A 152 9.64 48.69 2.06
N PRO A 153 10.60 49.25 1.29
CA PRO A 153 10.55 49.22 -0.17
C PRO A 153 10.58 47.80 -0.72
N GLY A 154 9.82 47.54 -1.79
CA GLY A 154 9.85 46.25 -2.49
C GLY A 154 9.22 45.07 -1.71
N ALA A 155 8.65 45.31 -0.54
CA ALA A 155 7.82 44.34 0.18
C ALA A 155 6.70 43.81 -0.74
N VAL A 156 6.37 42.53 -0.60
CA VAL A 156 5.37 41.87 -1.45
C VAL A 156 4.10 41.67 -0.64
N ILE A 157 2.97 42.10 -1.20
CA ILE A 157 1.63 41.77 -0.74
C ILE A 157 1.01 40.76 -1.69
N ASP A 158 0.73 39.56 -1.18
CA ASP A 158 0.00 38.48 -1.87
C ASP A 158 -1.45 38.49 -1.35
N ILE A 159 -2.41 38.70 -2.24
CA ILE A 159 -3.82 38.84 -1.91
C ILE A 159 -4.65 37.78 -2.64
N TRP A 160 -5.63 37.22 -1.92
CA TRP A 160 -6.69 36.40 -2.49
C TRP A 160 -8.00 36.61 -1.75
N GLN A 161 -9.11 36.56 -2.48
CA GLN A 161 -10.45 36.66 -1.91
C GLN A 161 -11.47 35.92 -2.77
N ALA A 162 -12.62 35.61 -2.17
CA ALA A 162 -13.77 35.10 -2.91
C ALA A 162 -14.40 36.20 -3.77
N SER A 163 -15.10 35.77 -4.83
CA SER A 163 -15.94 36.66 -5.64
C SER A 163 -17.20 37.08 -4.89
N ALA A 164 -17.98 37.99 -5.49
CA ALA A 164 -19.19 38.54 -4.89
C ALA A 164 -20.27 37.47 -4.58
N ASN A 165 -20.15 36.28 -5.18
CA ASN A 165 -20.99 35.11 -4.91
C ASN A 165 -20.45 34.19 -3.79
N GLY A 166 -19.37 34.57 -3.11
CA GLY A 166 -18.76 33.81 -2.02
C GLY A 166 -17.91 32.62 -2.48
N LYS A 167 -17.61 32.49 -3.79
CA LYS A 167 -16.79 31.40 -4.35
C LYS A 167 -15.45 31.90 -4.87
N TYR A 168 -14.41 31.10 -4.66
CA TYR A 168 -13.11 31.27 -5.31
C TYR A 168 -13.15 30.78 -6.76
N ASP A 169 -12.18 31.23 -7.55
CA ASP A 169 -12.01 30.89 -8.97
C ASP A 169 -12.14 29.40 -9.28
N PHE A 170 -11.46 28.53 -8.52
CA PHE A 170 -11.51 27.08 -8.73
C PHE A 170 -12.86 26.43 -8.36
N GLN A 171 -13.70 27.12 -7.58
CA GLN A 171 -15.04 26.65 -7.18
C GLN A 171 -16.13 27.09 -8.15
N ASP A 172 -15.79 27.97 -9.10
CA ASP A 172 -16.72 28.58 -10.05
C ASP A 172 -16.05 28.80 -11.43
N PRO A 173 -15.48 27.74 -12.04
CA PRO A 173 -14.70 27.84 -13.27
C PRO A 173 -15.52 28.31 -14.48
N ASP A 174 -16.86 28.19 -14.42
CA ASP A 174 -17.76 28.63 -15.49
C ASP A 174 -17.90 30.16 -15.54
N ASN A 175 -17.66 30.85 -14.43
CA ASN A 175 -17.84 32.30 -14.31
C ASN A 175 -16.55 33.05 -13.92
N GLN A 176 -15.49 32.34 -13.57
CA GLN A 176 -14.21 32.92 -13.13
C GLN A 176 -13.04 32.26 -13.85
N THR A 177 -12.21 33.07 -14.48
CA THR A 177 -10.93 32.66 -15.04
C THR A 177 -9.94 32.31 -13.92
N PRO A 178 -8.98 31.38 -14.15
CA PRO A 178 -7.97 31.04 -13.16
C PRO A 178 -7.19 32.28 -12.68
N ASN A 179 -7.03 32.41 -11.37
CA ASN A 179 -6.46 33.58 -10.69
C ASN A 179 -7.29 34.87 -10.76
N ASN A 180 -8.59 34.79 -11.04
CA ASN A 180 -9.50 35.87 -10.72
C ASN A 180 -9.46 36.16 -9.21
N LEU A 181 -9.41 37.44 -8.84
CA LEU A 181 -9.33 37.91 -7.45
C LEU A 181 -8.10 37.40 -6.68
N ARG A 182 -7.01 37.13 -7.40
CA ARG A 182 -5.69 36.81 -6.85
C ARG A 182 -4.60 37.69 -7.45
N GLY A 183 -3.60 38.06 -6.66
CA GLY A 183 -2.45 38.79 -7.19
C GLY A 183 -1.36 39.06 -6.16
N LYS A 184 -0.14 39.27 -6.65
CA LYS A 184 1.02 39.72 -5.89
C LYS A 184 1.44 41.11 -6.35
N PHE A 185 1.64 42.03 -5.42
CA PHE A 185 2.07 43.39 -5.72
C PHE A 185 3.34 43.71 -4.95
N ARG A 186 4.23 44.51 -5.55
CA ARG A 186 5.43 45.03 -4.89
C ARG A 186 5.19 46.47 -4.47
N CYS A 187 5.53 46.78 -3.23
CA CYS A 187 5.50 48.14 -2.70
C CYS A 187 6.48 49.04 -3.45
N ASP A 188 6.15 50.33 -3.55
CA ASP A 188 7.03 51.36 -4.09
C ASP A 188 8.21 51.70 -3.16
N GLU A 189 9.01 52.70 -3.54
CA GLU A 189 10.14 53.19 -2.74
C GLU A 189 9.76 53.76 -1.37
N GLN A 190 8.48 54.10 -1.19
CA GLN A 190 7.93 54.59 0.07
C GLN A 190 7.15 53.49 0.81
N GLY A 191 7.31 52.22 0.42
CA GLY A 191 6.63 51.08 1.05
C GLY A 191 5.12 51.01 0.77
N ARG A 192 4.61 51.79 -0.19
CA ARG A 192 3.18 51.90 -0.47
C ARG A 192 2.71 50.87 -1.49
N TYR A 193 1.52 50.34 -1.28
CA TYR A 193 0.80 49.49 -2.23
C TYR A 193 -0.60 50.04 -2.49
N TRP A 194 -1.13 49.80 -3.68
CA TRP A 194 -2.53 50.05 -4.01
C TRP A 194 -2.99 49.14 -5.16
N PHE A 195 -4.22 48.66 -5.12
CA PHE A 195 -4.83 47.86 -6.18
C PHE A 195 -6.36 47.82 -6.05
N TYR A 196 -7.04 47.39 -7.12
CA TYR A 196 -8.49 47.25 -7.14
C TYR A 196 -8.93 45.82 -6.80
N CYS A 197 -9.81 45.68 -5.81
CA CYS A 197 -10.40 44.43 -5.34
C CYS A 197 -11.92 44.60 -5.12
N TYR A 198 -12.62 43.59 -4.59
CA TYR A 198 -14.00 43.76 -4.12
C TYR A 198 -14.05 43.94 -2.60
N LYS A 199 -15.05 44.69 -2.10
CA LYS A 199 -15.54 44.50 -0.73
C LYS A 199 -15.95 43.02 -0.60
N PRO A 200 -15.42 42.28 0.39
CA PRO A 200 -15.64 40.85 0.47
C PRO A 200 -17.09 40.53 0.85
N THR A 201 -17.50 39.28 0.60
CA THR A 201 -18.82 38.75 0.96
C THR A 201 -18.66 37.57 1.92
N ALA A 202 -19.52 37.47 2.93
CA ALA A 202 -19.59 36.33 3.83
C ALA A 202 -19.97 35.04 3.08
N TYR A 203 -19.49 33.89 3.56
CA TYR A 203 -19.80 32.60 2.95
C TYR A 203 -19.98 31.52 4.02
N SER A 204 -20.69 30.44 3.65
CA SER A 204 -20.90 29.30 4.54
C SER A 204 -19.76 28.31 4.45
N LEU A 205 -19.32 27.78 5.59
CA LEU A 205 -18.57 26.53 5.65
C LEU A 205 -19.47 25.36 5.20
N PRO A 206 -18.87 24.24 4.76
CA PRO A 206 -19.61 23.01 4.51
C PRO A 206 -20.37 22.56 5.76
N THR A 207 -21.67 22.28 5.60
CA THR A 207 -22.56 21.82 6.68
C THR A 207 -22.71 20.31 6.72
N ASP A 208 -21.90 19.59 5.96
CA ASP A 208 -21.83 18.13 5.91
C ASP A 208 -20.59 17.62 6.67
N GLY A 209 -20.50 16.32 6.87
CA GLY A 209 -19.34 15.71 7.53
C GLY A 209 -19.29 15.93 9.05
N ALA A 210 -18.09 15.77 9.63
CA ALA A 210 -17.91 15.87 11.08
C ALA A 210 -18.05 17.32 11.56
N ALA A 211 -17.49 18.29 10.83
CA ALA A 211 -17.66 19.71 11.14
C ALA A 211 -19.14 20.14 11.08
N GLY A 212 -19.88 19.70 10.05
CA GLY A 212 -21.32 19.93 9.93
C GLY A 212 -22.14 19.33 11.08
N ALA A 213 -21.81 18.10 11.47
CA ALA A 213 -22.42 17.45 12.62
C ALA A 213 -22.13 18.21 13.93
N LEU A 214 -20.92 18.74 14.10
CA LEU A 214 -20.57 19.53 15.28
C LEU A 214 -21.32 20.87 15.30
N PHE A 215 -21.43 21.58 14.18
CA PHE A 215 -22.24 22.81 14.11
C PHE A 215 -23.68 22.56 14.56
N THR A 216 -24.26 21.47 14.08
CA THR A 216 -25.63 21.07 14.47
C THR A 216 -25.70 20.74 15.96
N ALA A 217 -24.73 19.99 16.49
CA ALA A 217 -24.71 19.59 17.89
C ALA A 217 -24.50 20.78 18.86
N LEU A 218 -23.74 21.80 18.43
CA LEU A 218 -23.45 23.00 19.20
C LEU A 218 -24.45 24.14 18.95
N ASP A 219 -25.46 23.94 18.10
CA ASP A 219 -26.40 24.98 17.65
C ASP A 219 -25.69 26.23 17.11
N ARG A 220 -24.65 26.01 16.28
CA ARG A 220 -23.82 27.08 15.72
C ARG A 220 -24.07 27.24 14.23
N HIS A 221 -24.16 28.48 13.75
CA HIS A 221 -24.24 28.75 12.32
C HIS A 221 -22.91 28.43 11.60
N PRO A 222 -22.92 28.08 10.31
CA PRO A 222 -21.71 27.76 9.54
C PRO A 222 -21.04 28.99 8.88
N MET A 223 -21.56 30.19 9.10
CA MET A 223 -21.14 31.38 8.36
C MET A 223 -19.76 31.88 8.80
N ARG A 224 -18.90 32.15 7.81
CA ARG A 224 -17.66 32.91 7.95
C ARG A 224 -17.96 34.39 7.63
N PRO A 225 -17.48 35.34 8.45
CA PRO A 225 -17.58 36.76 8.13
C PRO A 225 -16.91 37.08 6.80
N ALA A 226 -17.39 38.10 6.08
CA ALA A 226 -16.71 38.59 4.88
C ALA A 226 -15.24 38.93 5.18
N HIS A 227 -14.30 38.47 4.34
CA HIS A 227 -12.87 38.80 4.53
C HIS A 227 -12.05 38.82 3.24
N ILE A 228 -10.93 39.54 3.33
CA ILE A 228 -9.84 39.51 2.35
C ILE A 228 -8.63 38.85 3.01
N HIS A 229 -8.01 37.88 2.33
CA HIS A 229 -6.76 37.31 2.81
C HIS A 229 -5.54 38.04 2.24
N LEU A 230 -4.54 38.22 3.08
CA LEU A 230 -3.30 38.88 2.73
C LEU A 230 -2.10 38.10 3.28
N MET A 231 -1.01 38.08 2.54
CA MET A 231 0.29 37.64 3.02
C MET A 231 1.35 38.66 2.62
N MET A 232 2.05 39.20 3.62
CA MET A 232 3.06 40.22 3.44
C MET A 232 4.44 39.63 3.73
N THR A 233 5.36 39.80 2.78
CA THR A 233 6.73 39.28 2.86
C THR A 233 7.75 40.33 2.47
N ALA A 234 8.85 40.39 3.20
CA ALA A 234 10.00 41.24 2.90
C ALA A 234 11.29 40.56 3.41
N GLU A 235 12.40 40.78 2.71
CA GLU A 235 13.70 40.28 3.14
C GLU A 235 14.08 40.88 4.51
N GLY A 236 14.53 40.04 5.44
CA GLY A 236 14.88 40.46 6.81
C GLY A 236 13.71 40.51 7.80
N TYR A 237 12.46 40.33 7.36
CA TYR A 237 11.27 40.38 8.21
C TYR A 237 10.60 39.02 8.39
N LYS A 238 9.85 38.86 9.48
CA LYS A 238 8.94 37.73 9.66
C LYS A 238 7.75 37.91 8.72
N PRO A 239 7.40 36.92 7.88
CA PRO A 239 6.22 37.01 7.05
C PRO A 239 4.98 37.03 7.96
N VAL A 240 3.97 37.77 7.55
CA VAL A 240 2.65 37.74 8.21
C VAL A 240 1.62 37.33 7.19
N THR A 241 0.83 36.32 7.52
CA THR A 241 -0.41 36.00 6.83
C THR A 241 -1.54 36.50 7.71
N THR A 242 -2.57 37.12 7.14
CA THR A 242 -3.67 37.71 7.90
C THR A 242 -4.95 37.76 7.08
N GLN A 243 -6.05 38.11 7.74
CA GLN A 243 -7.37 38.29 7.16
C GLN A 243 -7.97 39.58 7.68
N ILE A 244 -8.53 40.43 6.82
CA ILE A 244 -9.19 41.68 7.23
C ILE A 244 -10.69 41.59 6.96
N TYR A 245 -11.47 42.16 7.87
CA TYR A 245 -12.92 41.97 7.95
C TYR A 245 -13.66 43.32 7.94
N PRO A 246 -14.69 43.52 7.09
CA PRO A 246 -15.56 44.68 7.20
C PRO A 246 -16.22 44.72 8.58
N ARG A 247 -16.06 45.82 9.31
CA ARG A 247 -16.65 46.00 10.65
C ARG A 247 -18.17 45.92 10.65
N ASP A 248 -18.79 46.21 9.51
CA ASP A 248 -20.24 46.18 9.31
C ASP A 248 -20.80 44.79 8.93
N ASP A 249 -19.95 43.75 8.82
CA ASP A 249 -20.42 42.38 8.53
C ASP A 249 -21.09 41.76 9.77
N PRO A 250 -22.29 41.15 9.63
CA PRO A 250 -23.07 40.67 10.78
C PRO A 250 -22.43 39.50 11.53
N TYR A 251 -21.46 38.79 10.93
CA TYR A 251 -20.87 37.59 11.53
C TYR A 251 -19.57 37.88 12.30
N VAL A 252 -19.03 39.10 12.28
CA VAL A 252 -17.74 39.41 12.92
C VAL A 252 -17.73 39.20 14.44
N THR A 253 -18.89 39.31 15.09
CA THR A 253 -19.03 39.11 16.54
C THR A 253 -19.24 37.64 16.92
N ASN A 254 -19.50 36.76 15.95
CA ASN A 254 -19.76 35.35 16.16
C ASN A 254 -19.12 34.50 15.05
N ASP A 255 -17.82 34.72 14.83
CA ASP A 255 -17.08 33.99 13.82
C ASP A 255 -16.94 32.50 14.19
N THR A 256 -17.43 31.64 13.29
CA THR A 256 -17.47 30.18 13.45
C THR A 256 -16.09 29.54 13.65
N VAL A 257 -15.00 30.18 13.21
CA VAL A 257 -13.62 29.68 13.35
C VAL A 257 -12.72 30.60 14.18
N PHE A 258 -13.29 31.62 14.84
CA PHE A 258 -12.58 32.47 15.80
C PHE A 258 -11.32 33.16 15.24
N ALA A 259 -11.33 33.58 13.98
CA ALA A 259 -10.19 34.25 13.33
C ALA A 259 -10.28 35.79 13.42
N VAL A 260 -11.46 36.34 13.71
CA VAL A 260 -11.65 37.79 13.88
C VAL A 260 -10.90 38.30 15.11
N LYS A 261 -10.05 39.31 14.90
CA LYS A 261 -9.35 40.07 15.93
C LYS A 261 -9.70 41.56 15.78
N ASP A 262 -9.74 42.28 16.89
CA ASP A 262 -10.20 43.68 16.90
C ASP A 262 -9.39 44.60 15.97
N ASP A 263 -8.09 44.35 15.82
CA ASP A 263 -7.19 45.12 14.95
C ASP A 263 -7.32 44.78 13.46
N LEU A 264 -8.02 43.69 13.13
CA LEU A 264 -8.28 43.23 11.76
C LEU A 264 -9.65 43.68 11.23
N LEU A 265 -10.45 44.35 12.07
CA LEU A 265 -11.70 44.98 11.68
C LEU A 265 -11.41 46.31 10.98
N ILE A 266 -11.94 46.49 9.78
CA ILE A 266 -11.68 47.63 8.88
C ILE A 266 -12.98 48.25 8.38
N ASP A 267 -12.92 49.52 7.99
CA ASP A 267 -14.05 50.26 7.46
C ASP A 267 -13.88 50.51 5.95
N PHE A 268 -14.94 50.28 5.18
CA PHE A 268 -14.98 50.60 3.74
C PHE A 268 -15.72 51.91 3.56
N THR A 269 -15.02 52.96 3.12
CA THR A 269 -15.60 54.29 2.96
C THR A 269 -16.00 54.57 1.51
N PRO A 270 -17.04 55.36 1.24
CA PRO A 270 -17.38 55.79 -0.12
C PRO A 270 -16.21 56.51 -0.79
N ARG A 271 -15.95 56.18 -2.07
CA ARG A 271 -14.93 56.86 -2.89
C ARG A 271 -15.61 57.66 -3.99
N GLU A 272 -15.36 58.96 -4.00
CA GLU A 272 -15.83 59.85 -5.07
C GLU A 272 -14.73 60.07 -6.11
N ASN A 273 -15.12 60.28 -7.37
CA ASN A 273 -14.21 60.64 -8.48
C ASN A 273 -13.23 59.54 -8.95
N ASP A 274 -13.51 58.26 -8.67
CA ASP A 274 -12.78 57.12 -9.23
C ASP A 274 -13.71 56.22 -10.07
N PRO A 275 -13.55 56.17 -11.40
CA PRO A 275 -14.44 55.36 -12.23
C PRO A 275 -14.26 53.84 -12.03
N LYS A 276 -13.18 53.39 -11.36
CA LYS A 276 -12.86 51.98 -11.16
C LYS A 276 -13.22 51.46 -9.77
N ALA A 277 -13.48 52.35 -8.80
CA ALA A 277 -13.80 51.99 -7.42
C ALA A 277 -14.96 52.82 -6.87
N LYS A 278 -15.91 52.16 -6.21
CA LYS A 278 -16.99 52.82 -5.47
C LYS A 278 -16.65 53.02 -3.99
N LEU A 279 -15.68 52.24 -3.51
CA LEU A 279 -15.25 52.22 -2.12
C LEU A 279 -13.74 52.41 -2.03
N ASP A 280 -13.30 52.88 -0.89
CA ASP A 280 -11.91 53.04 -0.50
C ASP A 280 -11.63 52.21 0.75
N LEU A 281 -10.46 51.58 0.78
CA LEU A 281 -9.97 50.78 1.89
C LEU A 281 -8.50 51.11 2.16
N GLU A 282 -8.23 51.78 3.27
CA GLU A 282 -6.87 51.96 3.78
C GLU A 282 -6.51 50.84 4.77
N TYR A 283 -5.37 50.18 4.57
CA TYR A 283 -4.86 49.19 5.50
C TYR A 283 -3.34 49.27 5.62
N ASN A 284 -2.84 49.63 6.80
CA ASN A 284 -1.39 49.75 7.04
C ASN A 284 -0.87 48.50 7.74
N VAL A 285 0.32 48.03 7.33
CA VAL A 285 0.92 46.78 7.81
C VAL A 285 2.21 47.07 8.55
N ARG A 286 2.40 46.41 9.70
CA ARG A 286 3.61 46.45 10.51
C ARG A 286 4.27 45.07 10.52
N LEU A 287 5.49 44.96 9.98
CA LEU A 287 6.27 43.73 9.96
C LEU A 287 7.33 43.72 11.07
N ALA A 288 7.43 42.61 11.79
CA ALA A 288 8.48 42.41 12.80
C ALA A 288 9.80 41.96 12.14
N PRO A 289 10.96 42.52 12.52
CA PRO A 289 12.27 42.03 12.09
C PRO A 289 12.53 40.58 12.53
N ARG A 290 13.28 39.80 11.75
CA ARG A 290 13.61 38.39 12.09
C ARG A 290 14.48 38.24 13.34
N GLU A 291 15.26 39.26 13.71
CA GLU A 291 16.22 39.22 14.83
C GLU A 291 15.60 39.47 16.21
N ALA A 292 14.35 39.91 16.29
CA ALA A 292 13.69 40.17 17.55
C ALA A 292 13.30 38.85 18.23
N LYS A 293 13.82 38.64 19.45
CA LYS A 293 13.63 37.49 20.36
C LYS A 293 12.15 37.08 20.48
N THR A 294 11.66 36.27 19.56
CA THR A 294 10.55 35.35 19.84
C THR A 294 11.16 34.12 20.46
N ALA A 295 10.58 33.62 21.55
CA ALA A 295 11.02 32.39 22.20
C ALA A 295 11.35 31.34 21.13
N PRO A 296 12.53 30.71 21.16
CA PRO A 296 12.84 29.68 20.19
C PRO A 296 11.79 28.57 20.35
N MET A 297 11.09 28.21 19.29
CA MET A 297 10.52 26.86 19.20
C MET A 297 11.69 25.88 19.01
N GLU A 298 12.49 25.72 20.06
CA GLU A 298 13.46 24.64 20.15
C GLU A 298 12.67 23.32 20.31
N GLY A 299 12.86 22.42 19.35
CA GLY A 299 12.26 21.10 19.34
C GLY A 299 10.88 21.07 18.69
N VAL A 300 10.81 20.97 17.36
CA VAL A 300 9.61 20.40 16.71
C VAL A 300 9.49 18.97 17.20
N ALA A 301 8.41 18.64 17.91
CA ALA A 301 8.12 17.27 18.31
C ALA A 301 8.08 16.42 17.04
N ARG A 302 9.09 15.56 16.85
CA ARG A 302 9.12 14.65 15.71
C ARG A 302 8.18 13.50 16.02
N PHE A 303 6.94 13.61 15.56
CA PHE A 303 6.24 12.40 15.17
C PHE A 303 7.04 11.81 14.03
N THR A 304 7.80 10.77 14.32
CA THR A 304 8.32 9.89 13.28
C THR A 304 7.16 8.96 12.95
N PRO A 305 6.51 9.06 11.76
CA PRO A 305 6.05 7.83 11.14
C PRO A 305 7.28 6.91 11.11
N GLN A 306 7.13 5.61 11.35
CA GLN A 306 8.22 4.67 11.05
C GLN A 306 8.43 4.63 9.53
N SER A 307 9.12 5.66 9.06
CA SER A 307 9.76 5.86 7.77
C SER A 307 10.94 6.81 8.02
N GLN A 308 12.06 6.25 8.46
CA GLN A 308 13.39 6.84 8.36
C GLN A 308 14.32 5.65 8.06
N TYR A 309 15.12 5.53 6.99
CA TYR A 309 15.77 6.50 6.11
C TYR A 309 16.08 7.82 6.80
N SER A 310 17.15 7.81 7.59
CA SER A 310 18.04 8.95 7.69
C SER A 310 19.46 8.43 7.66
N THR A 311 20.11 8.65 6.52
CA THR A 311 21.57 8.77 6.43
C THR A 311 22.02 9.86 7.40
N ASN A 312 23.09 9.61 8.14
CA ASN A 312 23.91 10.68 8.69
C ASN A 312 25.38 10.24 8.68
N THR A 313 26.07 10.76 7.67
CA THR A 313 27.53 10.80 7.53
C THR A 313 28.09 11.85 8.49
N ASP A 314 29.11 11.50 9.26
CA ASP A 314 29.94 12.45 10.00
C ASP A 314 31.17 12.87 9.14
N PRO A 315 31.74 14.09 9.35
CA PRO A 315 32.65 14.75 8.43
C PRO A 315 34.13 14.47 8.74
N HIS A 316 34.98 14.85 7.77
CA HIS A 316 36.46 14.85 7.78
C HIS A 316 37.14 13.60 7.21
N THR A 317 37.47 13.66 5.92
CA THR A 317 38.86 13.62 5.42
C THR A 317 38.87 13.79 3.89
N HIS A 318 39.40 14.92 3.43
CA HIS A 318 40.09 15.05 2.13
C HIS A 318 41.58 15.18 2.45
N PRO A 319 42.54 14.66 1.65
CA PRO A 319 42.65 15.03 0.24
C PRO A 319 43.25 13.99 -0.75
N ALA A 320 43.21 14.40 -2.02
CA ALA A 320 44.24 14.20 -3.07
C ALA A 320 44.05 13.11 -4.16
N THR A 321 43.67 13.63 -5.34
CA THR A 321 44.28 13.41 -6.68
C THR A 321 44.18 12.06 -7.40
N ALA A 322 43.35 12.02 -8.45
CA ALA A 322 43.74 11.49 -9.76
C ALA A 322 42.99 12.24 -10.89
N GLN A 323 43.74 12.55 -11.95
CA GLN A 323 43.45 13.45 -13.06
C GLN A 323 42.47 12.89 -14.14
N PRO A 324 41.98 13.74 -15.07
CA PRO A 324 40.83 13.44 -15.92
C PRO A 324 41.20 12.73 -17.22
N THR A 325 40.44 11.70 -17.59
CA THR A 325 40.49 11.11 -18.94
C THR A 325 39.12 11.18 -19.61
N HIS A 326 39.02 12.16 -20.51
CA HIS A 326 38.15 12.33 -21.69
C HIS A 326 36.62 12.11 -21.64
N PRO A 327 35.85 12.98 -22.34
CA PRO A 327 34.39 12.94 -22.36
C PRO A 327 33.91 11.92 -23.39
N HIS A 328 33.17 10.90 -22.96
CA HIS A 328 32.28 10.21 -23.88
C HIS A 328 31.03 11.06 -24.10
N ILE A 329 31.06 11.79 -25.21
CA ILE A 329 29.96 12.54 -25.80
C ILE A 329 28.81 11.58 -26.10
N MET A 330 27.64 11.79 -25.46
CA MET A 330 26.38 11.23 -25.95
C MET A 330 26.08 11.83 -27.34
N ARG A 331 25.98 10.97 -28.37
CA ARG A 331 25.44 11.35 -29.69
C ARG A 331 24.10 10.66 -29.93
N VAL A 332 23.05 11.21 -29.32
CA VAL A 332 21.80 11.53 -30.03
C VAL A 332 21.38 12.90 -29.50
N THR A 333 21.38 13.91 -30.37
CA THR A 333 21.02 15.28 -30.00
C THR A 333 19.55 15.29 -29.58
N TYR A 334 19.28 15.56 -28.29
CA TYR A 334 17.93 15.91 -27.84
C TYR A 334 17.40 17.03 -28.73
N ALA A 335 16.20 16.85 -29.28
CA ALA A 335 15.61 17.80 -30.23
C ALA A 335 15.70 19.25 -29.69
N PRO A 336 16.21 20.21 -30.50
CA PRO A 336 16.41 21.59 -30.08
C PRO A 336 15.10 22.24 -29.59
N LYS A 337 15.21 23.22 -28.69
CA LYS A 337 14.02 23.93 -28.16
C LYS A 337 13.31 24.77 -29.23
N GLU A 338 14.01 25.12 -30.30
CA GLU A 338 13.50 25.91 -31.42
C GLU A 338 13.54 25.08 -32.71
N ALA A 339 12.55 25.27 -33.58
CA ALA A 339 12.45 24.53 -34.82
C ALA A 339 13.53 25.00 -35.82
N PRO A 340 14.25 24.08 -36.48
CA PRO A 340 15.31 24.44 -37.43
C PRO A 340 14.77 25.03 -38.74
N SER A 341 13.46 24.95 -39.01
CA SER A 341 12.82 25.56 -40.18
C SER A 341 11.33 25.88 -39.92
N ALA A 342 10.74 26.77 -40.72
CA ALA A 342 9.31 27.12 -40.62
C ALA A 342 8.39 25.91 -40.87
N GLU A 343 8.78 24.97 -41.73
CA GLU A 343 8.02 23.74 -42.00
C GLU A 343 8.06 22.74 -40.84
N SER A 344 9.10 22.78 -40.00
CA SER A 344 9.24 21.91 -38.83
C SER A 344 8.63 22.51 -37.56
N ALA A 345 8.31 23.80 -37.55
CA ALA A 345 7.71 24.51 -36.41
C ALA A 345 6.48 23.82 -35.79
N PRO A 346 5.50 23.31 -36.57
CA PRO A 346 4.31 22.66 -36.00
C PRO A 346 4.64 21.38 -35.22
N VAL A 347 5.73 20.68 -35.60
CA VAL A 347 6.19 19.47 -34.91
C VAL A 347 6.84 19.82 -33.57
N TYR A 348 7.67 20.86 -33.55
CA TYR A 348 8.35 21.33 -32.34
C TYR A 348 7.40 22.00 -31.35
N GLU A 349 6.37 22.73 -31.82
CA GLU A 349 5.29 23.24 -30.97
C GLU A 349 4.49 22.11 -30.30
N ARG A 350 4.19 21.03 -31.02
CA ARG A 350 3.54 19.84 -30.42
C ARG A 350 4.42 19.14 -29.38
N ILE A 351 5.75 19.11 -29.60
CA ILE A 351 6.71 18.59 -28.62
C ILE A 351 6.76 19.49 -27.38
N ALA A 352 6.76 20.81 -27.55
CA ALA A 352 6.72 21.77 -26.44
C ALA A 352 5.41 21.69 -25.64
N ALA A 353 4.25 21.57 -26.31
CA ALA A 353 2.93 21.38 -25.68
C ALA A 353 2.80 20.04 -24.91
N ARG A 354 3.67 19.05 -25.18
CA ARG A 354 3.77 17.81 -24.41
C ARG A 354 4.67 17.92 -23.18
N ARG A 355 5.56 18.92 -23.12
CA ARG A 355 6.44 19.20 -21.97
C ARG A 355 5.77 20.09 -20.91
N ALA A 356 4.65 20.72 -21.23
CA ALA A 356 3.85 21.46 -20.26
C ALA A 356 3.13 20.49 -19.29
N PRO A 357 3.15 20.75 -17.97
CA PRO A 357 2.42 19.94 -16.99
C PRO A 357 0.91 19.96 -17.26
N ARG A 358 0.26 18.81 -17.10
CA ARG A 358 -1.19 18.64 -17.37
C ARG A 358 -1.92 18.10 -16.14
N PRO A 359 -3.20 18.47 -15.94
CA PRO A 359 -4.01 17.94 -14.85
C PRO A 359 -4.30 16.45 -15.05
N LEU A 360 -4.18 15.69 -13.97
CA LEU A 360 -4.50 14.26 -13.91
C LEU A 360 -6.02 14.07 -14.03
N ILE A 361 -6.46 13.17 -14.90
CA ILE A 361 -7.87 12.78 -15.02
C ILE A 361 -8.19 11.63 -14.04
N PRO A 362 -9.47 11.35 -13.73
CA PRO A 362 -9.86 10.30 -12.77
C PRO A 362 -9.28 8.90 -13.04
N LEU A 363 -8.91 8.61 -14.30
CA LEU A 363 -8.24 7.37 -14.69
C LEU A 363 -6.77 7.31 -14.22
N ASP A 364 -6.09 8.45 -14.16
CA ASP A 364 -4.71 8.54 -13.65
C ASP A 364 -4.67 8.33 -12.13
N LEU A 365 -5.78 8.61 -11.42
CA LEU A 365 -5.96 8.33 -10.00
C LEU A 365 -6.25 6.84 -9.70
N ALA A 366 -6.91 6.14 -10.62
CA ALA A 366 -7.22 4.71 -10.46
C ALA A 366 -5.99 3.80 -10.63
N LEU A 367 -5.00 4.24 -11.40
CA LEU A 367 -3.77 3.48 -11.69
C LEU A 367 -2.67 3.65 -10.62
N LEU A 368 -2.80 4.61 -9.71
CA LEU A 368 -1.82 4.86 -8.62
C LEU A 368 -1.78 3.75 -7.54
N HIS A 369 -2.67 2.76 -7.59
CA HIS A 369 -2.77 1.69 -6.59
C HIS A 369 -1.97 0.42 -6.95
N ASN A 370 -1.31 0.35 -8.13
CA ASN A 370 -0.42 -0.74 -8.49
C ASN A 370 0.75 -0.23 -9.37
N PRO A 371 1.96 -0.03 -8.82
CA PRO A 371 3.09 0.58 -9.54
C PRO A 371 3.52 -0.22 -10.79
N SER A 372 3.34 -1.54 -10.77
CA SER A 372 3.72 -2.43 -11.88
C SER A 372 2.74 -2.35 -13.06
N VAL A 373 1.47 -2.09 -12.77
CA VAL A 373 0.37 -1.98 -13.76
C VAL A 373 0.26 -0.56 -14.31
N ALA A 374 0.57 0.44 -13.48
CA ALA A 374 0.57 1.85 -13.85
C ALA A 374 1.55 2.15 -15.00
N ASP A 375 2.74 1.55 -14.98
CA ASP A 375 3.82 1.92 -15.91
C ASP A 375 3.59 1.38 -17.33
N GLY A 376 3.13 0.14 -17.48
CA GLY A 376 2.83 -0.45 -18.79
C GLY A 376 1.63 0.20 -19.48
N TRP A 377 0.57 0.51 -18.72
CA TRP A 377 -0.65 1.11 -19.27
C TRP A 377 -0.53 2.62 -19.53
N ASN A 378 0.19 3.38 -18.70
CA ASN A 378 0.45 4.79 -18.97
C ASN A 378 1.27 4.98 -20.26
N SER A 379 2.28 4.13 -20.47
CA SER A 379 3.07 4.06 -21.70
C SER A 379 2.24 3.61 -22.91
N PHE A 380 1.37 2.62 -22.74
CA PHE A 380 0.46 2.14 -23.79
C PHE A 380 -0.56 3.22 -24.22
N ILE A 381 -1.16 3.92 -23.26
CA ILE A 381 -2.08 5.03 -23.51
C ILE A 381 -1.32 6.21 -24.16
N GLY A 382 -0.08 6.47 -23.77
CA GLY A 382 0.80 7.46 -24.40
C GLY A 382 1.07 7.16 -25.87
N ALA A 383 1.41 5.90 -26.20
CA ALA A 383 1.61 5.44 -27.57
C ALA A 383 0.33 5.54 -28.42
N ILE A 384 -0.82 5.09 -27.87
CA ILE A 384 -2.14 5.22 -28.51
C ILE A 384 -2.51 6.68 -28.78
N ARG A 385 -2.13 7.61 -27.90
CA ARG A 385 -2.44 9.05 -28.05
C ARG A 385 -1.44 9.79 -28.95
N THR A 386 -0.43 9.12 -29.49
CA THR A 386 0.57 9.75 -30.36
C THR A 386 -0.05 10.04 -31.72
N GLN A 387 -0.29 11.33 -32.02
CA GLN A 387 -0.72 11.77 -33.34
C GLN A 387 0.44 11.60 -34.35
N THR A 388 0.23 10.73 -35.34
CA THR A 388 1.18 10.44 -36.42
C THR A 388 0.44 10.42 -37.76
N THR A 389 1.20 10.55 -38.84
CA THR A 389 0.79 10.33 -40.24
C THR A 389 1.12 8.93 -40.74
N LEU A 390 1.66 8.07 -39.87
CA LEU A 390 1.91 6.66 -40.17
C LEU A 390 0.64 5.96 -40.67
N ASP A 391 0.85 5.05 -41.62
CA ASP A 391 -0.17 4.08 -42.01
C ASP A 391 -0.77 3.40 -40.75
N PRO A 392 -2.11 3.33 -40.63
CA PRO A 392 -2.76 2.76 -39.45
C PRO A 392 -2.30 1.34 -39.10
N GLY A 393 -2.01 0.50 -40.11
CA GLY A 393 -1.52 -0.85 -39.90
C GLY A 393 -0.10 -0.88 -39.34
N VAL A 394 0.79 -0.03 -39.84
CA VAL A 394 2.17 0.13 -39.30
C VAL A 394 2.15 0.63 -37.85
N ARG A 395 1.26 1.58 -37.57
CA ARG A 395 1.08 2.13 -36.22
C ARG A 395 0.51 1.10 -35.26
N GLU A 396 -0.53 0.39 -35.67
CA GLU A 396 -1.14 -0.69 -34.89
C GLU A 396 -0.13 -1.81 -34.62
N LEU A 397 0.64 -2.23 -35.63
CA LEU A 397 1.64 -3.29 -35.53
C LEU A 397 2.75 -2.93 -34.53
N SER A 398 3.28 -1.72 -34.60
CA SER A 398 4.32 -1.25 -33.68
C SER A 398 3.82 -1.14 -32.24
N ILE A 399 2.64 -0.54 -32.01
CA ILE A 399 2.04 -0.44 -30.66
C ILE A 399 1.76 -1.83 -30.09
N SER A 400 1.19 -2.72 -30.90
CA SER A 400 0.91 -4.10 -30.53
C SER A 400 2.18 -4.86 -30.17
N ARG A 401 3.26 -4.68 -30.94
CA ARG A 401 4.53 -5.35 -30.69
C ARG A 401 5.16 -4.87 -29.39
N ILE A 402 5.16 -3.57 -29.14
CA ILE A 402 5.68 -3.01 -27.88
C ILE A 402 4.87 -3.51 -26.68
N ALA A 403 3.54 -3.61 -26.80
CA ALA A 403 2.68 -4.14 -25.74
C ALA A 403 3.02 -5.60 -25.43
N VAL A 404 3.27 -6.43 -26.45
CA VAL A 404 3.74 -7.82 -26.28
C VAL A 404 5.11 -7.86 -25.60
N LEU A 405 6.09 -7.08 -26.08
CA LEU A 405 7.45 -7.06 -25.54
C LEU A 405 7.53 -6.62 -24.08
N ASN A 406 6.61 -5.77 -23.64
CA ASN A 406 6.52 -5.27 -22.26
C ASN A 406 5.46 -6.00 -21.42
N HIS A 407 4.93 -7.14 -21.90
CA HIS A 407 3.96 -7.97 -21.20
C HIS A 407 2.62 -7.28 -20.85
N ALA A 408 2.24 -6.22 -21.56
CA ALA A 408 1.01 -5.45 -21.34
C ALA A 408 -0.25 -6.10 -21.98
N VAL A 409 -0.21 -7.42 -22.18
CA VAL A 409 -1.16 -8.20 -23.00
C VAL A 409 -2.11 -9.08 -22.17
N HIS A 410 -1.78 -9.29 -20.89
CA HIS A 410 -2.53 -10.18 -19.99
C HIS A 410 -3.88 -9.62 -19.52
N GLU A 411 -4.15 -8.32 -19.74
CA GLU A 411 -5.33 -7.60 -19.24
C GLU A 411 -6.26 -7.11 -20.37
N TRP A 412 -6.19 -7.71 -21.56
CA TRP A 412 -7.03 -7.31 -22.70
C TRP A 412 -8.52 -7.27 -22.36
N ASN A 413 -9.00 -8.17 -21.49
CA ASN A 413 -10.39 -8.22 -21.06
C ASN A 413 -10.82 -7.01 -20.20
N SER A 414 -9.88 -6.36 -19.49
CA SER A 414 -10.16 -5.20 -18.63
C SER A 414 -10.10 -3.88 -19.38
N HIS A 415 -9.28 -3.81 -20.43
CA HIS A 415 -8.90 -2.54 -21.07
C HIS A 415 -8.99 -2.55 -22.61
N GLY A 416 -9.37 -3.68 -23.21
CA GLY A 416 -9.60 -3.84 -24.65
C GLY A 416 -10.50 -2.77 -25.29
N PRO A 417 -11.56 -2.26 -24.64
CA PRO A 417 -12.35 -1.15 -25.18
C PRO A 417 -11.54 0.14 -25.44
N LEU A 418 -10.51 0.42 -24.63
CA LEU A 418 -9.63 1.58 -24.81
C LEU A 418 -8.60 1.34 -25.91
N ALA A 419 -8.04 0.12 -26.00
CA ALA A 419 -7.16 -0.29 -27.10
C ALA A 419 -7.87 -0.19 -28.45
N LEU A 420 -9.12 -0.66 -28.54
CA LEU A 420 -9.97 -0.58 -29.73
C LEU A 420 -10.24 0.87 -30.14
N LYS A 421 -10.56 1.76 -29.18
CA LYS A 421 -10.72 3.21 -29.43
C LYS A 421 -9.42 3.87 -29.90
N GLY A 422 -8.28 3.28 -29.57
CA GLY A 422 -6.94 3.68 -29.98
C GLY A 422 -6.46 3.14 -31.32
N GLY A 423 -7.27 2.34 -32.02
CA GLY A 423 -6.89 1.69 -33.28
C GLY A 423 -6.02 0.45 -33.11
N VAL A 424 -6.00 -0.15 -31.92
CA VAL A 424 -5.33 -1.44 -31.66
C VAL A 424 -6.41 -2.51 -31.55
N SER A 425 -6.42 -3.44 -32.50
CA SER A 425 -7.33 -4.58 -32.53
C SER A 425 -6.72 -5.78 -31.82
N ARG A 426 -7.59 -6.68 -31.37
CA ARG A 426 -7.17 -7.97 -30.81
C ARG A 426 -6.38 -8.79 -31.83
N GLN A 427 -6.78 -8.72 -33.10
CA GLN A 427 -6.13 -9.40 -34.21
C GLN A 427 -4.70 -8.87 -34.43
N GLY A 428 -4.52 -7.55 -34.47
CA GLY A 428 -3.18 -6.94 -34.61
C GLY A 428 -2.22 -7.31 -33.48
N LEU A 429 -2.76 -7.47 -32.27
CA LEU A 429 -1.99 -7.93 -31.11
C LEU A 429 -1.65 -9.43 -31.20
N GLU A 430 -2.61 -10.28 -31.58
CA GLU A 430 -2.40 -11.71 -31.81
C GLU A 430 -1.37 -11.98 -32.91
N THR A 431 -1.35 -11.17 -33.97
CA THR A 431 -0.37 -11.27 -35.07
C THR A 431 1.08 -11.22 -34.60
N VAL A 432 1.38 -10.42 -33.57
CA VAL A 432 2.75 -10.26 -33.03
C VAL A 432 2.98 -10.93 -31.69
N PHE A 433 1.97 -11.55 -31.09
CA PHE A 433 2.02 -12.16 -29.76
C PHE A 433 2.95 -13.36 -29.67
N ARG A 434 2.94 -14.20 -30.72
CA ARG A 434 3.70 -15.46 -30.76
C ARG A 434 5.06 -15.35 -31.45
N GLY A 435 5.36 -14.21 -32.07
CA GLY A 435 6.61 -14.02 -32.79
C GLY A 435 7.79 -13.86 -31.83
N GLU A 436 8.86 -14.64 -32.03
CA GLU A 436 10.14 -14.38 -31.35
C GLU A 436 10.62 -12.96 -31.68
N ALA A 437 11.31 -12.35 -30.71
CA ALA A 437 11.74 -10.97 -30.84
C ALA A 437 13.17 -10.87 -31.33
N MET A 438 13.34 -10.12 -32.42
CA MET A 438 14.59 -10.01 -33.12
C MET A 438 15.59 -9.19 -32.30
N LYS A 439 16.76 -9.79 -32.09
CA LYS A 439 17.90 -9.22 -31.39
C LYS A 439 18.89 -8.66 -32.40
N LYS A 440 19.81 -7.83 -31.91
CA LYS A 440 20.98 -7.41 -32.67
C LYS A 440 21.75 -8.62 -33.21
N GLY A 441 22.02 -8.63 -34.51
CA GLY A 441 22.72 -9.73 -35.21
C GLY A 441 21.82 -10.81 -35.83
N ASP A 442 20.51 -10.80 -35.56
CA ASP A 442 19.59 -11.75 -36.19
C ASP A 442 19.41 -11.46 -37.69
N ALA A 443 19.27 -12.51 -38.51
CA ALA A 443 18.99 -12.33 -39.94
C ALA A 443 17.62 -11.65 -40.13
N LEU A 444 17.55 -10.62 -40.99
CA LEU A 444 16.27 -9.99 -41.33
C LEU A 444 15.41 -10.98 -42.11
N LYS A 445 14.11 -11.01 -41.81
CA LYS A 445 13.14 -11.83 -42.52
C LYS A 445 12.94 -11.28 -43.94
N GLU A 446 13.14 -12.12 -44.96
CA GLU A 446 13.14 -11.73 -46.38
C GLU A 446 11.85 -12.11 -47.13
N GLY A 447 10.88 -12.78 -46.49
CA GLY A 447 9.64 -13.28 -47.11
C GLY A 447 8.39 -13.05 -46.26
N GLU A 448 7.22 -13.43 -46.79
CA GLU A 448 5.96 -13.45 -46.04
C GLU A 448 5.94 -14.64 -45.07
N GLU A 449 6.03 -14.37 -43.78
CA GLU A 449 6.06 -15.39 -42.73
C GLU A 449 5.18 -14.93 -41.57
N GLY A 450 4.31 -15.82 -41.06
CA GLY A 450 3.43 -15.51 -39.93
C GLY A 450 2.34 -14.47 -40.20
N GLY A 451 2.02 -14.19 -41.47
CA GLY A 451 1.04 -13.17 -41.86
C GLY A 451 1.60 -11.73 -41.91
N LEU A 452 2.93 -11.58 -41.81
CA LEU A 452 3.64 -10.31 -41.95
C LEU A 452 4.48 -10.33 -43.23
N GLY A 453 4.40 -9.26 -44.02
CA GLY A 453 5.22 -9.05 -45.21
C GLY A 453 6.56 -8.37 -44.89
N ARG A 454 7.34 -8.09 -45.93
CA ARG A 454 8.68 -7.49 -45.80
C ARG A 454 8.67 -6.13 -45.10
N LYS A 455 7.64 -5.31 -45.35
CA LYS A 455 7.47 -4.00 -44.71
C LYS A 455 7.16 -4.15 -43.22
N GLU A 456 6.25 -5.05 -42.88
CA GLU A 456 5.83 -5.31 -41.50
C GLU A 456 6.98 -5.89 -40.68
N TRP A 457 7.75 -6.83 -41.25
CA TRP A 457 8.95 -7.36 -40.60
C TRP A 457 10.04 -6.30 -40.39
N ALA A 458 10.19 -5.33 -41.29
CA ALA A 458 11.08 -4.20 -41.07
C ALA A 458 10.63 -3.33 -39.88
N VAL A 459 9.32 -3.09 -39.75
CA VAL A 459 8.72 -2.37 -38.62
C VAL A 459 8.88 -3.14 -37.31
N VAL A 460 8.67 -4.47 -37.32
CA VAL A 460 8.88 -5.34 -36.14
C VAL A 460 10.34 -5.37 -35.75
N ALA A 461 11.28 -5.53 -36.70
CA ALA A 461 12.72 -5.49 -36.46
C ALA A 461 13.15 -4.20 -35.75
N TYR A 462 12.71 -3.07 -36.32
CA TYR A 462 13.00 -1.75 -35.79
C TYR A 462 12.40 -1.58 -34.38
N THR A 463 11.15 -2.01 -34.19
CA THR A 463 10.45 -1.92 -32.91
C THR A 463 11.08 -2.80 -31.84
N ASP A 464 11.47 -4.02 -32.17
CA ASP A 464 12.12 -4.98 -31.26
C ASP A 464 13.47 -4.43 -30.78
N GLN A 465 14.35 -4.01 -31.70
CA GLN A 465 15.66 -3.45 -31.37
C GLN A 465 15.53 -2.12 -30.62
N MET A 466 14.64 -1.23 -31.06
CA MET A 466 14.42 0.06 -30.38
C MET A 466 13.83 -0.11 -28.96
N THR A 467 13.01 -1.14 -28.74
CA THR A 467 12.41 -1.42 -27.43
C THR A 467 13.39 -2.11 -26.50
N ARG A 468 14.09 -3.15 -26.97
CA ARG A 468 15.00 -3.95 -26.14
C ARG A 468 16.39 -3.33 -26.01
N ASP A 469 16.99 -2.94 -27.14
CA ASP A 469 18.41 -2.60 -27.23
C ASP A 469 18.68 -1.08 -27.20
N VAL A 470 17.68 -0.22 -27.47
CA VAL A 470 17.78 1.28 -27.61
C VAL A 470 18.64 1.77 -28.76
N GLU A 471 19.35 0.85 -29.39
CA GLU A 471 20.08 1.09 -30.62
C GLU A 471 19.50 0.17 -31.67
N VAL A 472 19.29 0.73 -32.86
CA VAL A 472 18.85 -0.03 -34.03
C VAL A 472 20.03 -0.14 -34.98
N GLU A 473 20.31 -1.33 -35.48
CA GLU A 473 21.39 -1.53 -36.45
C GLU A 473 21.11 -0.76 -37.75
N GLU A 474 22.17 -0.21 -38.35
CA GLU A 474 22.07 0.58 -39.59
C GLU A 474 21.32 -0.19 -40.69
N ARG A 475 21.61 -1.49 -40.85
CA ARG A 475 20.90 -2.39 -41.79
C ARG A 475 19.39 -2.48 -41.56
N VAL A 476 18.92 -2.36 -40.31
CA VAL A 476 17.49 -2.40 -39.96
C VAL A 476 16.85 -1.04 -40.24
N VAL A 477 17.58 0.06 -39.98
CA VAL A 477 17.14 1.42 -40.35
C VAL A 477 17.05 1.56 -41.87
N ASP A 478 18.06 1.09 -42.60
CA ASP A 478 18.09 1.13 -44.07
C ASP A 478 16.93 0.32 -44.65
N ARG A 479 16.68 -0.89 -44.13
CA ARG A 479 15.54 -1.71 -44.54
C ARG A 479 14.20 -1.04 -44.22
N LEU A 480 14.08 -0.32 -43.11
CA LEU A 480 12.87 0.43 -42.79
C LEU A 480 12.66 1.61 -43.75
N LYS A 481 13.75 2.29 -44.14
CA LYS A 481 13.75 3.43 -45.07
C LYS A 481 13.44 3.06 -46.51
N GLU A 482 13.52 1.77 -46.88
CA GLU A 482 12.97 1.27 -48.15
C GLU A 482 11.44 1.46 -48.24
N PHE A 483 10.74 1.53 -47.11
CA PHE A 483 9.28 1.55 -47.05
C PHE A 483 8.68 2.79 -46.37
N LEU A 484 9.43 3.49 -45.54
CA LEU A 484 8.99 4.68 -44.80
C LEU A 484 9.92 5.87 -45.08
N GLY A 485 9.35 7.04 -45.32
CA GLY A 485 10.14 8.29 -45.44
C GLY A 485 10.73 8.74 -44.11
N ASP A 486 11.72 9.65 -44.13
CA ASP A 486 12.41 10.11 -42.91
C ASP A 486 11.45 10.66 -41.84
N ARG A 487 10.38 11.35 -42.27
CA ARG A 487 9.32 11.84 -41.37
C ARG A 487 8.58 10.68 -40.68
N GLU A 488 8.20 9.65 -41.42
CA GLU A 488 7.48 8.49 -40.89
C GLU A 488 8.36 7.68 -39.95
N VAL A 489 9.66 7.53 -40.26
CA VAL A 489 10.63 6.90 -39.35
C VAL A 489 10.71 7.66 -38.02
N VAL A 490 10.74 9.01 -38.05
CA VAL A 490 10.74 9.83 -36.83
C VAL A 490 9.42 9.68 -36.05
N GLU A 491 8.28 9.63 -36.73
CA GLU A 491 6.97 9.43 -36.09
C GLU A 491 6.83 8.03 -35.49
N LEU A 492 7.39 6.99 -36.13
CA LEU A 492 7.48 5.63 -35.60
C LEU A 492 8.39 5.59 -34.37
N THR A 493 9.55 6.21 -34.47
CA THR A 493 10.50 6.37 -33.34
C THR A 493 9.83 7.06 -32.17
N ALA A 494 9.06 8.13 -32.40
CA ALA A 494 8.34 8.84 -31.36
C ALA A 494 7.24 7.98 -30.72
N THR A 495 6.57 7.13 -31.50
CA THR A 495 5.55 6.18 -31.02
C THR A 495 6.18 5.12 -30.11
N VAL A 496 7.32 4.56 -30.51
CA VAL A 496 8.09 3.57 -29.73
C VAL A 496 8.71 4.22 -28.48
N ALA A 497 9.30 5.41 -28.62
CA ALA A 497 9.96 6.12 -27.54
C ALA A 497 8.97 6.64 -26.49
N ALA A 498 7.77 7.08 -26.87
CA ALA A 498 6.72 7.49 -25.93
C ALA A 498 6.36 6.36 -24.95
N TYR A 499 6.45 5.11 -25.40
CA TYR A 499 6.27 3.94 -24.54
C TYR A 499 7.49 3.70 -23.62
N ASN A 500 8.72 3.98 -24.08
CA ASN A 500 9.97 3.73 -23.35
C ASN A 500 10.39 4.83 -22.35
N CYS A 501 9.84 6.05 -22.44
CA CYS A 501 10.26 7.22 -21.65
C CYS A 501 10.02 7.12 -20.13
N VAL A 502 9.16 6.21 -19.65
CA VAL A 502 8.92 6.01 -18.20
C VAL A 502 9.71 4.80 -17.67
N SER A 503 9.82 3.73 -18.46
CA SER A 503 10.52 2.49 -18.07
C SER A 503 12.03 2.69 -17.83
N ARG A 504 12.71 3.53 -18.63
CA ARG A 504 14.17 3.64 -18.58
C ARG A 504 14.75 4.63 -17.56
N PHE A 505 13.96 5.57 -17.02
CA PHE A 505 14.39 6.38 -15.89
C PHE A 505 14.64 5.50 -14.65
N LEU A 506 13.82 4.45 -14.46
CA LEU A 506 13.97 3.50 -13.37
C LEU A 506 14.95 2.36 -13.69
N VAL A 507 15.07 1.89 -14.94
CA VAL A 507 16.12 0.92 -15.32
C VAL A 507 17.52 1.54 -15.22
N ALA A 508 17.69 2.82 -15.54
CA ALA A 508 18.96 3.52 -15.32
C ALA A 508 19.29 3.66 -13.83
N ILE A 509 18.31 3.92 -12.96
CA ILE A 509 18.47 3.90 -11.50
C ILE A 509 18.79 2.47 -11.01
N ARG A 510 18.15 1.43 -11.57
CA ARG A 510 18.43 0.03 -11.25
C ARG A 510 19.84 -0.39 -11.69
N GLN A 511 20.33 0.07 -12.83
CA GLN A 511 21.69 -0.19 -13.32
C GLN A 511 22.76 0.66 -12.62
N LEU A 512 22.45 1.88 -12.19
CA LEU A 512 23.33 2.71 -11.35
C LEU A 512 23.43 2.16 -9.92
N CYS A 513 22.36 1.56 -9.39
CA CYS A 513 22.39 0.81 -8.12
C CYS A 513 23.04 -0.59 -8.24
N LEU A 514 23.22 -1.13 -9.46
CA LEU A 514 23.85 -2.43 -9.71
C LEU A 514 25.31 -2.33 -10.19
N ARG A 515 25.89 -1.13 -10.27
CA ARG A 515 27.33 -0.94 -10.47
C ARG A 515 28.08 -0.87 -9.14
N GLN A 516 28.05 -1.97 -8.39
CA GLN A 516 29.22 -2.34 -7.59
C GLN A 516 30.03 -3.38 -8.37
N PRO A 517 31.37 -3.30 -8.39
CA PRO A 517 32.17 -4.36 -8.94
C PRO A 517 31.87 -5.64 -8.15
N ARG A 518 31.40 -6.68 -8.83
CA ARG A 518 31.43 -8.04 -8.29
C ARG A 518 32.89 -8.35 -7.96
N ILE A 519 33.27 -8.17 -6.70
CA ILE A 519 34.39 -8.92 -6.13
C ILE A 519 33.92 -10.37 -6.17
N LEU A 520 34.46 -11.13 -7.12
CA LEU A 520 34.40 -12.59 -7.12
C LEU A 520 35.15 -13.07 -5.87
N SER A 521 34.47 -13.00 -4.73
CA SER A 521 34.79 -13.84 -3.60
C SER A 521 34.49 -15.26 -4.07
N ALA A 522 35.54 -16.08 -4.21
CA ALA A 522 35.42 -17.52 -4.36
C ALA A 522 34.70 -18.08 -3.12
N GLN A 523 33.37 -18.00 -3.11
CA GLN A 523 32.55 -18.65 -2.10
C GLN A 523 32.39 -20.11 -2.52
N SER A 524 32.77 -21.01 -1.62
CA SER A 524 32.60 -22.44 -1.80
C SER A 524 31.16 -22.73 -2.24
N ARG A 525 30.98 -23.41 -3.37
CA ARG A 525 29.67 -23.96 -3.76
C ARG A 525 29.20 -24.87 -2.61
N ARG A 526 28.21 -24.43 -1.84
CA ARG A 526 27.45 -25.33 -0.97
C ARG A 526 26.27 -25.84 -1.78
N HIS A 527 26.13 -27.15 -1.88
CA HIS A 527 24.94 -27.80 -2.43
C HIS A 527 23.73 -27.42 -1.58
N ALA A 528 22.94 -26.45 -2.05
CA ALA A 528 21.58 -26.27 -1.55
C ALA A 528 20.71 -27.38 -2.16
N SER A 529 19.87 -28.02 -1.34
CA SER A 529 18.80 -28.88 -1.85
C SER A 529 17.97 -28.04 -2.81
N THR A 530 17.79 -28.52 -4.05
CA THR A 530 16.74 -28.01 -4.91
C THR A 530 15.44 -28.15 -4.12
N LYS A 531 14.66 -27.07 -3.99
CA LYS A 531 13.37 -27.09 -3.27
C LYS A 531 12.28 -27.84 -4.05
N HIS A 532 12.69 -28.55 -5.10
CA HIS A 532 11.89 -29.24 -6.09
C HIS A 532 12.51 -30.60 -6.42
N PRO A 533 11.69 -31.56 -6.88
CA PRO A 533 12.11 -32.87 -7.39
C PRO A 533 13.19 -32.80 -8.46
N LYS A 534 13.94 -33.90 -8.61
CA LYS A 534 14.93 -34.02 -9.70
C LYS A 534 14.22 -34.02 -11.06
N GLY A 535 14.63 -33.13 -11.96
CA GLY A 535 14.01 -33.00 -13.29
C GLY A 535 12.67 -32.25 -13.28
N PHE A 536 12.37 -31.52 -12.20
CA PHE A 536 11.17 -30.71 -12.08
C PHE A 536 10.99 -29.76 -13.26
N VAL A 537 9.77 -29.74 -13.81
CA VAL A 537 9.32 -28.79 -14.81
C VAL A 537 8.15 -28.02 -14.20
N PRO A 538 8.19 -26.68 -14.15
CA PRO A 538 7.07 -25.90 -13.66
C PRO A 538 5.78 -26.23 -14.42
N PRO A 539 4.64 -26.42 -13.73
CA PRO A 539 3.38 -26.73 -14.40
C PRO A 539 2.95 -25.56 -15.28
N THR A 540 2.38 -25.87 -16.44
CA THR A 540 1.77 -24.87 -17.31
C THR A 540 0.44 -24.39 -16.73
N GLN A 541 -0.07 -23.26 -17.23
CA GLN A 541 -1.38 -22.76 -16.81
C GLN A 541 -2.52 -23.73 -17.17
N GLU A 542 -2.36 -24.50 -18.25
CA GLU A 542 -3.31 -25.54 -18.66
C GLU A 542 -3.32 -26.69 -17.64
N ASP A 543 -2.14 -27.18 -17.24
CA ASP A 543 -2.00 -28.22 -16.20
C ASP A 543 -2.66 -27.79 -14.87
N LEU A 544 -2.44 -26.54 -14.46
CA LEU A 544 -3.02 -25.98 -13.24
C LEU A 544 -4.55 -25.83 -13.33
N THR A 545 -5.07 -25.55 -14.52
CA THR A 545 -6.51 -25.43 -14.76
C THR A 545 -7.18 -26.80 -14.71
N GLU A 546 -6.59 -27.79 -15.39
CA GLU A 546 -7.08 -29.17 -15.36
C GLU A 546 -7.03 -29.75 -13.94
N LEU A 547 -5.94 -29.50 -13.21
CA LEU A 547 -5.83 -29.90 -11.80
C LEU A 547 -6.95 -29.27 -10.97
N ARG A 548 -7.21 -27.97 -11.13
CA ARG A 548 -8.27 -27.27 -10.39
C ARG A 548 -9.64 -27.90 -10.65
N GLU A 549 -9.97 -28.19 -11.90
CA GLU A 549 -11.23 -28.85 -12.28
C GLU A 549 -11.36 -30.23 -11.63
N ARG A 550 -10.28 -31.02 -11.63
CA ARG A 550 -10.24 -32.34 -10.96
C ARG A 550 -10.44 -32.24 -9.45
N VAL A 551 -9.80 -31.25 -8.79
CA VAL A 551 -9.99 -31.04 -7.35
C VAL A 551 -11.40 -30.54 -7.04
N GLN A 552 -11.98 -29.67 -7.87
CA GLN A 552 -13.37 -29.22 -7.73
C GLN A 552 -14.37 -30.37 -7.87
N GLU A 553 -14.16 -31.28 -8.82
CA GLU A 553 -15.00 -32.47 -8.95
C GLU A 553 -14.83 -33.42 -7.76
N PHE A 554 -13.59 -33.66 -7.32
CA PHE A 554 -13.32 -34.44 -6.12
C PHE A 554 -14.02 -33.86 -4.89
N THR A 555 -13.87 -32.56 -4.63
CA THR A 555 -14.44 -31.91 -3.45
C THR A 555 -15.96 -31.88 -3.48
N ARG A 556 -16.57 -31.67 -4.66
CA ARG A 556 -18.03 -31.80 -4.83
C ARG A 556 -18.56 -33.18 -4.47
N ARG A 557 -17.81 -34.23 -4.82
CA ARG A 557 -18.19 -35.63 -4.59
C ARG A 557 -17.92 -36.09 -3.16
N GLU A 558 -16.74 -35.79 -2.64
CA GLU A 558 -16.23 -36.36 -1.39
C GLU A 558 -16.41 -35.43 -0.18
N ILE A 559 -16.45 -34.12 -0.40
CA ILE A 559 -16.58 -33.09 0.65
C ILE A 559 -17.82 -32.21 0.39
N PRO A 560 -19.03 -32.79 0.23
CA PRO A 560 -20.24 -31.98 0.15
C PRO A 560 -20.49 -31.24 1.48
N ASP A 561 -21.34 -30.21 1.45
CA ASP A 561 -21.64 -29.37 2.62
C ASP A 561 -22.02 -30.17 3.87
N ALA A 562 -22.74 -31.28 3.72
CA ALA A 562 -23.12 -32.16 4.82
C ALA A 562 -21.90 -32.79 5.53
N VAL A 563 -20.86 -33.19 4.78
CA VAL A 563 -19.61 -33.72 5.35
C VAL A 563 -18.85 -32.60 6.06
N ALA A 564 -18.74 -31.43 5.42
CA ALA A 564 -18.05 -30.28 6.01
C ALA A 564 -18.74 -29.79 7.31
N LEU A 565 -20.08 -29.76 7.34
CA LEU A 565 -20.87 -29.39 8.52
C LEU A 565 -20.73 -30.42 9.63
N LYS A 566 -20.88 -31.71 9.31
CA LYS A 566 -20.74 -32.80 10.28
C LYS A 566 -19.34 -32.80 10.91
N THR A 567 -18.30 -32.59 10.11
CA THR A 567 -16.91 -32.51 10.59
C THR A 567 -16.73 -31.40 11.64
N ASP A 568 -17.31 -30.21 11.41
CA ASP A 568 -17.27 -29.08 12.34
C ASP A 568 -18.08 -29.32 13.63
N GLN A 569 -19.30 -29.86 13.50
CA GLN A 569 -20.20 -30.14 14.62
C GLN A 569 -19.65 -31.23 15.54
N ASP A 570 -19.24 -32.37 14.97
CA ASP A 570 -18.69 -33.49 15.72
C ASP A 570 -17.27 -33.18 16.24
N ASN A 571 -16.66 -32.10 15.74
CA ASN A 571 -15.25 -31.79 15.92
C ASN A 571 -14.40 -33.04 15.67
N ALA A 572 -14.63 -33.77 14.56
CA ALA A 572 -13.93 -35.01 14.24
C ALA A 572 -13.61 -35.12 12.74
N PHE A 573 -12.35 -35.45 12.41
CA PHE A 573 -11.91 -35.63 11.02
C PHE A 573 -12.53 -36.90 10.40
N PRO A 574 -13.02 -36.85 9.14
CA PRO A 574 -13.43 -38.04 8.40
C PRO A 574 -12.20 -38.84 7.95
N ASN A 575 -11.72 -39.78 8.77
CA ASN A 575 -10.44 -40.49 8.55
C ASN A 575 -10.35 -41.25 7.23
N GLU A 576 -11.47 -41.71 6.66
CA GLU A 576 -11.52 -42.30 5.33
C GLU A 576 -11.07 -41.34 4.21
N MET A 577 -11.08 -40.03 4.46
CA MET A 577 -10.66 -39.01 3.51
C MET A 577 -9.16 -39.11 3.17
N TRP A 578 -8.33 -39.61 4.09
CA TRP A 578 -6.89 -39.75 3.85
C TRP A 578 -6.59 -40.67 2.67
N LYS A 579 -7.21 -41.85 2.63
CA LYS A 579 -7.07 -42.78 1.51
C LYS A 579 -7.58 -42.19 0.21
N LYS A 580 -8.71 -41.47 0.24
CA LYS A 580 -9.27 -40.80 -0.94
C LYS A 580 -8.32 -39.71 -1.48
N PHE A 581 -7.70 -38.94 -0.60
CA PHE A 581 -6.69 -37.96 -0.99
C PHE A 581 -5.43 -38.62 -1.57
N GLY A 582 -5.01 -39.76 -1.01
CA GLY A 582 -3.88 -40.53 -1.54
C GLY A 582 -4.16 -41.13 -2.92
N GLU A 583 -5.33 -41.76 -3.10
CA GLU A 583 -5.80 -42.28 -4.40
C GLU A 583 -5.91 -41.19 -5.47
N ALA A 584 -6.29 -39.97 -5.08
CA ALA A 584 -6.33 -38.81 -5.97
C ALA A 584 -4.94 -38.17 -6.21
N GLY A 585 -3.90 -38.62 -5.51
CA GLY A 585 -2.52 -38.10 -5.61
C GLY A 585 -2.28 -36.78 -4.88
N PHE A 586 -3.25 -36.26 -4.13
CA PHE A 586 -3.19 -34.92 -3.52
C PHE A 586 -2.20 -34.85 -2.35
N LEU A 587 -1.98 -35.94 -1.62
CA LEU A 587 -1.07 -35.98 -0.46
C LEU A 587 0.41 -35.86 -0.84
N GLY A 588 0.78 -36.24 -2.07
CA GLY A 588 2.14 -36.24 -2.60
C GLY A 588 2.38 -35.20 -3.70
N ILE A 589 1.61 -34.11 -3.74
CA ILE A 589 1.62 -33.14 -4.85
C ILE A 589 3.01 -32.53 -5.14
N THR A 590 3.82 -32.27 -4.11
CA THR A 590 5.20 -31.78 -4.26
C THR A 590 6.27 -32.87 -4.17
N ALA A 591 5.90 -34.11 -3.88
CA ALA A 591 6.85 -35.21 -3.68
C ALA A 591 7.28 -35.83 -5.01
N ASP A 592 8.48 -36.41 -5.03
CA ASP A 592 9.04 -37.06 -6.21
C ASP A 592 8.22 -38.29 -6.60
N GLU A 593 8.12 -38.54 -7.91
CA GLU A 593 7.42 -39.70 -8.46
C GLU A 593 7.98 -41.04 -7.96
N GLU A 594 9.28 -41.10 -7.64
CA GLU A 594 9.93 -42.32 -7.11
C GLU A 594 9.34 -42.79 -5.77
N TYR A 595 8.72 -41.88 -5.00
CA TYR A 595 8.04 -42.21 -3.75
C TYR A 595 6.51 -42.24 -3.90
N GLY A 596 5.99 -42.13 -5.14
CA GLY A 596 4.56 -42.10 -5.46
C GLY A 596 3.94 -40.70 -5.51
N GLY A 597 4.76 -39.64 -5.48
CA GLY A 597 4.29 -38.26 -5.60
C GLY A 597 4.01 -37.83 -7.05
N LEU A 598 3.56 -36.59 -7.23
CA LEU A 598 3.22 -36.02 -8.54
C LEU A 598 4.22 -34.97 -9.05
N ALA A 599 5.18 -34.56 -8.24
CA ALA A 599 6.22 -33.60 -8.61
C ALA A 599 5.72 -32.30 -9.27
N MET A 600 4.54 -31.79 -8.89
CA MET A 600 3.88 -30.66 -9.59
C MET A 600 4.23 -29.27 -9.03
N GLY A 601 4.99 -29.19 -7.94
CA GLY A 601 5.45 -27.92 -7.36
C GLY A 601 4.40 -27.19 -6.52
N TYR A 602 4.74 -25.98 -6.10
CA TYR A 602 3.97 -25.24 -5.09
C TYR A 602 2.73 -24.54 -5.66
N GLN A 603 2.71 -24.21 -6.96
CA GLN A 603 1.51 -23.69 -7.61
C GLN A 603 0.38 -24.72 -7.59
N ALA A 604 0.68 -25.96 -7.97
CA ALA A 604 -0.27 -27.07 -7.92
C ALA A 604 -0.73 -27.35 -6.49
N HIS A 605 0.19 -27.30 -5.52
CA HIS A 605 -0.16 -27.44 -4.10
C HIS A 605 -1.12 -26.35 -3.62
N CYS A 606 -0.90 -25.09 -4.02
CA CYS A 606 -1.82 -23.99 -3.71
C CYS A 606 -3.20 -24.20 -4.34
N VAL A 607 -3.29 -24.71 -5.57
CA VAL A 607 -4.58 -25.07 -6.21
C VAL A 607 -5.34 -26.11 -5.38
N VAL A 608 -4.67 -27.20 -5.00
CA VAL A 608 -5.30 -28.26 -4.20
C VAL A 608 -5.74 -27.72 -2.84
N MET A 609 -4.88 -26.95 -2.17
CA MET A 609 -5.17 -26.36 -0.87
C MET A 609 -6.36 -25.38 -0.91
N GLU A 610 -6.42 -24.52 -1.93
CA GLU A 610 -7.51 -23.56 -2.12
C GLU A 610 -8.86 -24.28 -2.30
N GLU A 611 -8.94 -25.23 -3.22
CA GLU A 611 -10.21 -25.88 -3.54
C GLU A 611 -10.70 -26.82 -2.43
N ILE A 612 -9.80 -27.52 -1.73
CA ILE A 612 -10.18 -28.28 -0.52
C ILE A 612 -10.69 -27.33 0.57
N SER A 613 -10.01 -26.19 0.78
CA SER A 613 -10.41 -25.20 1.80
C SER A 613 -11.72 -24.48 1.45
N ARG A 614 -12.03 -24.34 0.16
CA ARG A 614 -13.32 -23.85 -0.33
C ARG A 614 -14.47 -24.77 0.05
N ALA A 615 -14.26 -26.09 -0.01
CA ALA A 615 -15.24 -27.06 0.47
C ALA A 615 -15.29 -27.13 2.01
N SER A 616 -14.13 -27.19 2.67
CA SER A 616 -14.01 -27.20 4.13
C SER A 616 -12.63 -26.72 4.58
N GLY A 617 -12.55 -25.53 5.17
CA GLY A 617 -11.31 -25.00 5.75
C GLY A 617 -10.69 -25.94 6.77
N THR A 618 -11.54 -26.62 7.55
CA THR A 618 -11.14 -27.65 8.51
C THR A 618 -10.38 -28.80 7.86
N ILE A 619 -10.95 -29.40 6.80
CA ILE A 619 -10.31 -30.54 6.12
C ILE A 619 -9.05 -30.06 5.39
N GLY A 620 -9.10 -28.85 4.80
CA GLY A 620 -7.95 -28.21 4.18
C GLY A 620 -6.78 -28.01 5.15
N LEU A 621 -7.04 -27.62 6.41
CA LEU A 621 -5.99 -27.47 7.42
C LEU A 621 -5.30 -28.81 7.75
N SER A 622 -6.07 -29.88 7.93
CA SER A 622 -5.50 -31.22 8.17
C SER A 622 -4.67 -31.67 6.97
N TYR A 623 -5.19 -31.49 5.75
CA TYR A 623 -4.47 -31.76 4.50
C TYR A 623 -3.14 -30.98 4.43
N ALA A 624 -3.13 -29.69 4.77
CA ALA A 624 -1.92 -28.87 4.76
C ALA A 624 -0.90 -29.35 5.80
N ALA A 625 -1.34 -29.72 7.01
CA ALA A 625 -0.46 -30.27 8.03
C ALA A 625 0.23 -31.57 7.56
N HIS A 626 -0.50 -32.41 6.84
CA HIS A 626 0.05 -33.64 6.28
C HIS A 626 1.00 -33.40 5.10
N SER A 627 0.47 -32.79 4.03
CA SER A 627 1.17 -32.64 2.74
C SER A 627 2.32 -31.65 2.81
N GLN A 628 2.16 -30.53 3.54
CA GLN A 628 3.17 -29.49 3.62
C GLN A 628 4.04 -29.63 4.87
N LEU A 629 3.47 -29.78 6.07
CA LEU A 629 4.30 -29.79 7.28
C LEU A 629 5.06 -31.10 7.48
N CYS A 630 4.53 -32.23 7.01
CA CYS A 630 5.18 -33.53 7.16
C CYS A 630 5.84 -34.00 5.86
N VAL A 631 5.05 -34.25 4.80
CA VAL A 631 5.56 -34.82 3.54
C VAL A 631 6.61 -33.91 2.89
N ASN A 632 6.32 -32.61 2.72
CA ASN A 632 7.31 -31.69 2.14
C ASN A 632 8.57 -31.55 3.01
N GLN A 633 8.46 -31.53 4.35
CA GLN A 633 9.65 -31.48 5.21
C GLN A 633 10.53 -32.73 5.13
N LEU A 634 9.95 -33.92 5.00
CA LEU A 634 10.68 -35.15 4.72
C LEU A 634 11.32 -35.12 3.32
N MET A 635 10.61 -34.59 2.32
CA MET A 635 11.16 -34.42 0.98
C MET A 635 12.38 -33.49 0.94
N LEU A 636 12.34 -32.39 1.68
CA LEU A 636 13.42 -31.41 1.72
C LEU A 636 14.63 -31.87 2.53
N ASN A 637 14.40 -32.54 3.67
CA ASN A 637 15.45 -32.75 4.67
C ASN A 637 15.78 -34.23 4.93
N GLY A 638 14.99 -35.17 4.41
CA GLY A 638 15.18 -36.60 4.63
C GLY A 638 16.34 -37.19 3.83
N SER A 639 17.01 -38.19 4.41
CA SER A 639 17.92 -39.06 3.64
C SER A 639 17.14 -39.93 2.65
N ALA A 640 17.82 -40.55 1.69
CA ALA A 640 17.19 -41.47 0.73
C ALA A 640 16.47 -42.63 1.45
N GLU A 641 17.07 -43.16 2.51
CA GLU A 641 16.52 -44.24 3.33
C GLU A 641 15.29 -43.78 4.13
N GLN A 642 15.34 -42.57 4.72
CA GLN A 642 14.19 -41.99 5.42
C GLN A 642 13.02 -41.75 4.46
N LYS A 643 13.30 -41.19 3.27
CA LYS A 643 12.29 -40.94 2.23
C LYS A 643 11.63 -42.24 1.77
N ALA A 644 12.43 -43.25 1.41
CA ALA A 644 11.93 -44.56 1.00
C ALA A 644 11.11 -45.26 2.10
N LYS A 645 11.46 -45.05 3.38
CA LYS A 645 10.76 -45.64 4.52
C LYS A 645 9.41 -44.98 4.82
N TYR A 646 9.36 -43.65 4.87
CA TYR A 646 8.20 -42.92 5.42
C TYR A 646 7.26 -42.35 4.35
N LEU A 647 7.77 -41.90 3.21
CA LEU A 647 6.94 -41.19 2.23
C LEU A 647 5.87 -42.05 1.57
N PRO A 648 6.10 -43.31 1.16
CA PRO A 648 5.09 -44.10 0.45
C PRO A 648 3.78 -44.25 1.25
N GLY A 649 3.87 -44.57 2.55
CA GLY A 649 2.69 -44.69 3.43
C GLY A 649 1.97 -43.35 3.68
N LEU A 650 2.72 -42.26 3.77
CA LEU A 650 2.15 -40.92 3.89
C LEU A 650 1.48 -40.45 2.59
N ILE A 651 2.05 -40.77 1.43
CA ILE A 651 1.51 -40.36 0.13
C ILE A 651 0.27 -41.18 -0.24
N SER A 652 0.23 -42.47 0.08
CA SER A 652 -0.95 -43.33 -0.13
C SER A 652 -2.12 -42.98 0.79
N GLY A 653 -1.87 -42.24 1.89
CA GLY A 653 -2.87 -41.93 2.92
C GLY A 653 -3.16 -43.09 3.87
N GLU A 654 -2.30 -44.12 3.89
CA GLU A 654 -2.32 -45.19 4.89
C GLU A 654 -1.77 -44.70 6.24
N GLU A 655 -0.80 -43.80 6.20
CA GLU A 655 -0.27 -43.10 7.36
C GLU A 655 -0.68 -41.63 7.35
N ILE A 656 -0.70 -41.02 8.54
CA ILE A 656 -1.05 -39.60 8.75
C ILE A 656 0.17 -38.89 9.31
N GLY A 657 0.51 -37.75 8.72
CA GLY A 657 1.65 -36.91 9.10
C GLY A 657 1.24 -35.73 9.98
N ALA A 658 2.13 -35.36 10.91
CA ALA A 658 2.07 -34.11 11.66
C ALA A 658 3.47 -33.51 11.89
N LEU A 659 3.49 -32.26 12.34
CA LEU A 659 4.72 -31.58 12.75
C LEU A 659 4.53 -30.92 14.12
N ALA A 660 5.49 -31.13 15.01
CA ALA A 660 5.46 -30.68 16.40
C ALA A 660 6.65 -29.77 16.74
N MET A 661 6.41 -28.46 16.67
CA MET A 661 7.38 -27.42 17.06
C MET A 661 6.95 -26.66 18.32
N SER A 662 5.68 -26.28 18.41
CA SER A 662 5.16 -25.36 19.44
C SER A 662 4.96 -26.01 20.80
N GLU A 663 5.11 -25.21 21.86
CA GLU A 663 4.92 -25.60 23.26
C GLU A 663 4.08 -24.55 23.99
N HIS A 664 3.57 -24.88 25.18
CA HIS A 664 2.84 -23.92 26.03
C HIS A 664 3.61 -22.61 26.25
N SER A 665 4.94 -22.68 26.40
CA SER A 665 5.80 -21.52 26.58
C SER A 665 6.49 -21.02 25.30
N ALA A 666 6.28 -21.68 24.15
CA ALA A 666 7.00 -21.38 22.91
C ALA A 666 6.07 -21.49 21.68
N GLY A 667 5.43 -20.37 21.34
CA GLY A 667 4.64 -20.20 20.12
C GLY A 667 5.38 -19.31 19.11
N SER A 668 5.12 -18.00 19.14
CA SER A 668 5.83 -17.01 18.31
C SER A 668 7.36 -17.02 18.51
N ASP A 669 7.81 -17.24 19.75
CA ASP A 669 9.22 -17.50 20.09
C ASP A 669 9.51 -19.00 20.09
N VAL A 670 9.34 -19.65 18.94
CA VAL A 670 9.47 -21.11 18.79
C VAL A 670 10.86 -21.63 19.19
N VAL A 671 11.91 -20.80 19.08
CA VAL A 671 13.30 -21.18 19.41
C VAL A 671 13.54 -21.31 20.92
N SER A 672 12.64 -20.77 21.75
CA SER A 672 12.66 -20.89 23.21
C SER A 672 12.11 -22.22 23.75
N MET A 673 11.74 -23.15 22.86
CA MET A 673 11.27 -24.50 23.20
C MET A 673 12.16 -25.19 24.24
N LYS A 674 11.53 -25.91 25.17
CA LYS A 674 12.17 -26.55 26.33
C LYS A 674 12.25 -28.06 26.21
N MET A 675 11.46 -28.70 25.34
CA MET A 675 11.54 -30.14 25.13
C MET A 675 12.99 -30.55 24.81
N THR A 676 13.47 -31.60 25.47
CA THR A 676 14.86 -32.06 25.37
C THR A 676 14.96 -33.38 24.63
N ALA A 677 16.09 -33.60 23.96
CA ALA A 677 16.48 -34.90 23.41
C ALA A 677 17.86 -35.25 23.99
N LYS A 678 17.89 -36.17 24.96
CA LYS A 678 19.13 -36.60 25.63
C LYS A 678 19.76 -37.74 24.86
N GLU A 679 21.03 -37.61 24.50
CA GLU A 679 21.78 -38.69 23.85
C GLU A 679 21.91 -39.91 24.77
N VAL A 680 21.67 -41.09 24.20
CA VAL A 680 21.80 -42.41 24.82
C VAL A 680 22.44 -43.37 23.81
N ASP A 681 22.76 -44.59 24.23
CA ASP A 681 23.28 -45.60 23.31
C ASP A 681 22.26 -45.89 22.18
N GLY A 682 22.71 -45.78 20.94
CA GLY A 682 21.89 -45.99 19.74
C GLY A 682 20.92 -44.86 19.36
N GLY A 683 20.81 -43.77 20.12
CA GLY A 683 19.91 -42.66 19.74
C GLY A 683 19.68 -41.60 20.81
N TYR A 684 18.42 -41.15 20.94
CA TYR A 684 18.00 -40.06 21.83
C TYR A 684 16.74 -40.42 22.61
N LEU A 685 16.65 -39.96 23.86
CA LEU A 685 15.42 -39.96 24.66
C LEU A 685 14.79 -38.56 24.64
N LEU A 686 13.60 -38.48 24.06
CA LEU A 686 12.80 -37.27 23.97
C LEU A 686 11.91 -37.13 25.21
N ASN A 687 11.99 -35.95 25.85
CA ASN A 687 11.24 -35.61 27.05
C ASN A 687 10.65 -34.21 26.98
N GLY A 688 9.35 -34.10 27.22
CA GLY A 688 8.62 -32.84 27.30
C GLY A 688 7.22 -32.92 26.70
N THR A 689 6.66 -31.75 26.39
CA THR A 689 5.31 -31.63 25.82
C THR A 689 5.31 -30.73 24.59
N LYS A 690 4.48 -31.06 23.60
CA LYS A 690 4.17 -30.18 22.46
C LYS A 690 2.69 -29.78 22.50
N MET A 691 2.38 -28.59 22.03
CA MET A 691 1.05 -28.00 22.14
C MET A 691 0.60 -27.42 20.79
N TRP A 692 -0.70 -27.51 20.52
CA TRP A 692 -1.33 -27.03 19.28
C TRP A 692 -0.95 -27.85 18.04
N ILE A 693 -0.74 -29.16 18.18
CA ILE A 693 -0.26 -30.00 17.08
C ILE A 693 -1.43 -30.50 16.24
N THR A 694 -1.60 -29.91 15.05
CA THR A 694 -2.56 -30.37 14.03
C THR A 694 -2.20 -31.78 13.55
N ASN A 695 -3.23 -32.61 13.38
CA ASN A 695 -3.17 -34.06 13.17
C ASN A 695 -2.49 -34.86 14.28
N GLY A 696 -1.90 -34.22 15.31
CA GLY A 696 -1.15 -34.88 16.36
C GLY A 696 -1.85 -36.05 17.03
N PRO A 697 -3.16 -35.96 17.37
CA PRO A 697 -3.91 -37.07 17.95
C PRO A 697 -4.02 -38.34 17.07
N ASP A 698 -3.92 -38.21 15.75
CA ASP A 698 -4.14 -39.30 14.79
C ASP A 698 -2.90 -39.62 13.95
N ALA A 699 -1.83 -38.85 14.11
CA ALA A 699 -0.63 -38.96 13.30
C ALA A 699 0.11 -40.27 13.60
N HIS A 700 0.50 -40.96 12.53
CA HIS A 700 1.37 -42.14 12.57
C HIS A 700 2.84 -41.73 12.57
N THR A 701 3.17 -40.63 11.88
CA THR A 701 4.53 -40.09 11.76
C THR A 701 4.52 -38.60 12.13
N ILE A 702 5.34 -38.21 13.11
CA ILE A 702 5.46 -36.81 13.56
C ILE A 702 6.90 -36.32 13.43
N ILE A 703 7.09 -35.16 12.80
CA ILE A 703 8.37 -34.44 12.83
C ILE A 703 8.43 -33.60 14.10
N VAL A 704 9.29 -33.95 15.05
CA VAL A 704 9.38 -33.31 16.38
C VAL A 704 10.67 -32.51 16.49
N TYR A 705 10.57 -31.25 16.95
CA TYR A 705 11.73 -30.42 17.26
C TYR A 705 12.03 -30.43 18.76
N ALA A 706 13.27 -30.77 19.13
CA ALA A 706 13.71 -30.82 20.53
C ALA A 706 15.16 -30.32 20.70
N LYS A 707 15.50 -29.92 21.91
CA LYS A 707 16.84 -29.43 22.29
C LYS A 707 17.77 -30.60 22.61
N THR A 708 18.73 -30.86 21.73
CA THR A 708 19.87 -31.75 21.99
C THR A 708 20.97 -31.05 22.80
N ALA A 709 21.09 -29.72 22.67
CA ALA A 709 22.00 -28.91 23.46
C ALA A 709 21.26 -27.67 24.03
N PRO A 710 20.55 -27.79 25.17
CA PRO A 710 19.72 -26.70 25.70
C PRO A 710 20.45 -25.36 25.88
N ALA A 711 21.72 -25.41 26.32
CA ALA A 711 22.56 -24.22 26.52
C ALA A 711 22.92 -23.48 25.22
N ALA A 712 22.81 -24.12 24.05
CA ALA A 712 23.16 -23.52 22.76
C ALA A 712 22.01 -22.76 22.09
N ALA A 713 20.89 -22.55 22.80
CA ALA A 713 19.71 -21.83 22.31
C ALA A 713 19.25 -22.36 20.93
N SER A 714 19.06 -21.49 19.93
CA SER A 714 18.64 -21.88 18.58
C SER A 714 19.60 -22.87 17.91
N LYS A 715 20.90 -22.81 18.23
CA LYS A 715 21.93 -23.72 17.71
C LYS A 715 21.95 -25.08 18.40
N GLY A 716 21.04 -25.33 19.34
CA GLY A 716 20.94 -26.60 20.07
C GLY A 716 19.69 -27.41 19.75
N ILE A 717 18.94 -27.05 18.70
CA ILE A 717 17.69 -27.70 18.29
C ILE A 717 18.00 -28.75 17.22
N THR A 718 17.35 -29.91 17.30
CA THR A 718 17.39 -31.00 16.31
C THR A 718 15.97 -31.42 15.95
N ALA A 719 15.76 -31.83 14.70
CA ALA A 719 14.49 -32.39 14.22
C ALA A 719 14.56 -33.92 14.23
N PHE A 720 13.47 -34.58 14.63
CA PHE A 720 13.36 -36.02 14.79
C PHE A 720 12.11 -36.55 14.11
N ILE A 721 12.19 -37.72 13.47
CA ILE A 721 11.05 -38.45 12.96
C ILE A 721 10.58 -39.42 14.06
N VAL A 722 9.35 -39.26 14.53
CA VAL A 722 8.76 -40.10 15.58
C VAL A 722 7.57 -40.89 15.02
N PRO A 723 7.72 -42.21 14.80
CA PRO A 723 6.61 -43.11 14.50
C PRO A 723 5.82 -43.36 15.78
N THR A 724 4.59 -42.87 15.86
CA THR A 724 3.80 -42.83 17.11
C THR A 724 3.33 -44.20 17.57
N SER A 725 3.11 -45.12 16.64
CA SER A 725 2.61 -46.48 16.91
C SER A 725 3.62 -47.37 17.64
N SER A 726 4.93 -47.10 17.48
CA SER A 726 6.02 -47.83 18.12
C SER A 726 6.77 -47.03 19.19
N ALA A 727 6.44 -45.74 19.35
CA ALA A 727 7.05 -44.85 20.32
C ALA A 727 6.51 -45.11 21.74
N THR A 728 7.16 -46.01 22.48
CA THR A 728 6.87 -46.18 23.92
C THR A 728 7.14 -44.86 24.65
N GLY A 729 6.18 -44.42 25.48
CA GLY A 729 6.28 -43.15 26.20
C GLY A 729 5.66 -41.93 25.48
N PHE A 730 5.21 -42.10 24.22
CA PHE A 730 4.40 -41.11 23.52
C PHE A 730 2.93 -41.23 23.94
N SER A 731 2.26 -40.10 24.18
CA SER A 731 0.82 -40.08 24.41
C SER A 731 0.19 -38.73 24.02
N VAL A 732 -1.12 -38.74 23.84
CA VAL A 732 -1.92 -37.54 23.56
C VAL A 732 -2.64 -37.18 24.86
N SER A 733 -2.28 -36.05 25.47
CA SER A 733 -2.87 -35.58 26.74
C SER A 733 -4.35 -35.25 26.54
N ARG A 734 -4.66 -34.47 25.50
CA ARG A 734 -6.03 -34.12 25.11
C ARG A 734 -6.10 -33.61 23.69
N LYS A 735 -7.29 -33.75 23.11
CA LYS A 735 -7.73 -33.00 21.93
C LYS A 735 -8.31 -31.65 22.37
N LEU A 736 -8.09 -30.62 21.56
CA LEU A 736 -8.49 -29.25 21.86
C LEU A 736 -9.86 -28.90 21.27
N ASP A 737 -10.67 -28.17 22.04
CA ASP A 737 -11.96 -27.62 21.61
C ASP A 737 -11.75 -26.17 21.15
N LYS A 738 -11.84 -25.95 19.82
CA LYS A 738 -11.43 -24.71 19.17
C LYS A 738 -12.63 -23.90 18.67
N LEU A 739 -12.43 -22.59 18.48
CA LEU A 739 -13.41 -21.68 17.87
C LEU A 739 -13.82 -22.15 16.45
N GLY A 740 -12.83 -22.35 15.59
CA GLY A 740 -12.99 -22.84 14.23
C GLY A 740 -11.96 -23.92 13.91
N MET A 741 -11.95 -24.39 12.67
CA MET A 741 -11.18 -25.53 12.22
C MET A 741 -11.48 -26.79 13.04
N ARG A 742 -12.73 -26.93 13.47
CA ARG A 742 -13.23 -28.01 14.33
C ARG A 742 -13.34 -29.28 13.48
N GLY A 743 -12.72 -30.36 13.94
CA GLY A 743 -12.56 -31.59 13.17
C GLY A 743 -11.20 -31.72 12.48
N SER A 744 -10.40 -30.64 12.43
CA SER A 744 -8.96 -30.79 12.25
C SER A 744 -8.39 -31.09 13.63
N ASN A 745 -8.02 -32.34 13.88
CA ASN A 745 -7.70 -32.80 15.22
C ASN A 745 -6.40 -32.12 15.70
N THR A 746 -6.50 -31.27 16.73
CA THR A 746 -5.36 -30.58 17.31
C THR A 746 -5.15 -31.06 18.73
N GLY A 747 -3.93 -31.46 19.06
CA GLY A 747 -3.62 -32.11 20.33
C GLY A 747 -2.49 -31.47 21.12
N GLU A 748 -2.51 -31.78 22.41
CA GLU A 748 -1.37 -31.68 23.31
C GLU A 748 -0.67 -33.04 23.36
N LEU A 749 0.61 -33.08 23.00
CA LEU A 749 1.41 -34.31 22.90
C LEU A 749 2.40 -34.38 24.06
N VAL A 750 2.56 -35.56 24.65
CA VAL A 750 3.46 -35.84 25.76
C VAL A 750 4.49 -36.87 25.34
N PHE A 751 5.75 -36.58 25.63
CA PHE A 751 6.88 -37.47 25.37
C PHE A 751 7.57 -37.73 26.72
N SER A 752 7.51 -38.97 27.18
CA SER A 752 8.14 -39.44 28.42
C SER A 752 9.14 -40.54 28.08
N ASP A 753 10.43 -40.19 28.03
CA ASP A 753 11.52 -41.09 27.63
C ASP A 753 11.27 -41.81 26.29
N VAL A 754 10.77 -41.07 25.29
CA VAL A 754 10.53 -41.61 23.95
C VAL A 754 11.88 -41.84 23.26
N PHE A 755 12.24 -43.10 23.03
CA PHE A 755 13.45 -43.45 22.31
C PHE A 755 13.30 -43.21 20.81
N VAL A 756 14.25 -42.47 20.24
CA VAL A 756 14.37 -42.19 18.82
C VAL A 756 15.77 -42.60 18.36
N PRO A 757 15.90 -43.56 17.42
CA PRO A 757 17.21 -44.05 16.99
C PRO A 757 17.93 -43.02 16.11
N HIS A 758 19.25 -43.16 15.95
CA HIS A 758 20.05 -42.20 15.17
C HIS A 758 19.55 -42.01 13.73
N GLU A 759 19.07 -43.07 13.07
CA GLU A 759 18.54 -42.99 11.71
C GLU A 759 17.25 -42.16 11.59
N ASN A 760 16.62 -41.80 12.71
CA ASN A 760 15.43 -40.97 12.75
C ASN A 760 15.74 -39.49 13.06
N VAL A 761 17.01 -39.09 13.14
CA VAL A 761 17.40 -37.67 13.14
C VAL A 761 17.17 -37.11 11.72
N LEU A 762 16.34 -36.08 11.60
CA LEU A 762 16.04 -35.43 10.32
C LEU A 762 17.03 -34.28 10.08
N GLY A 763 17.86 -34.42 9.05
CA GLY A 763 18.98 -33.52 8.79
C GLY A 763 20.16 -33.77 9.73
N GLU A 764 20.80 -32.70 10.21
CA GLU A 764 21.97 -32.79 11.09
C GLU A 764 21.62 -32.43 12.55
N ILE A 765 22.31 -33.07 13.50
CA ILE A 765 22.23 -32.73 14.93
C ILE A 765 22.56 -31.25 15.12
N ASN A 766 21.81 -30.56 15.99
CA ASN A 766 21.94 -29.14 16.31
C ASN A 766 21.68 -28.19 15.12
N ARG A 767 21.19 -28.71 13.99
CA ARG A 767 20.79 -27.93 12.80
C ARG A 767 19.27 -27.94 12.56
N GLY A 768 18.47 -28.30 13.56
CA GLY A 768 17.01 -28.33 13.47
C GLY A 768 16.39 -26.96 13.15
N VAL A 769 16.98 -25.83 13.56
CA VAL A 769 16.50 -24.50 13.14
C VAL A 769 16.63 -24.30 11.64
N ARG A 770 17.65 -24.87 10.99
CA ARG A 770 17.78 -24.82 9.54
C ARG A 770 16.64 -25.59 8.88
N VAL A 771 16.38 -26.83 9.32
CA VAL A 771 15.24 -27.65 8.84
C VAL A 771 13.91 -26.89 9.04
N LEU A 772 13.72 -26.27 10.19
CA LEU A 772 12.54 -25.45 10.50
C LEU A 772 12.38 -24.29 9.51
N MET A 773 13.42 -23.48 9.34
CA MET A 773 13.37 -22.28 8.48
C MET A 773 13.26 -22.64 7.00
N GLU A 774 13.84 -23.76 6.58
CA GLU A 774 13.75 -24.25 5.21
C GLU A 774 12.32 -24.68 4.81
N GLY A 775 11.50 -25.12 5.76
CA GLY A 775 10.10 -25.47 5.54
C GLY A 775 9.12 -24.32 5.81
N LEU A 776 9.43 -23.42 6.75
CA LEU A 776 8.48 -22.42 7.27
C LEU A 776 8.02 -21.40 6.21
N ASP A 777 8.90 -21.00 5.29
CA ASP A 777 8.52 -20.08 4.21
C ASP A 777 7.58 -20.75 3.21
N LEU A 778 7.84 -22.01 2.86
CA LEU A 778 6.98 -22.80 1.98
C LEU A 778 5.65 -23.17 2.66
N GLU A 779 5.68 -23.45 3.97
CA GLU A 779 4.48 -23.57 4.80
C GLU A 779 3.60 -22.32 4.65
N ARG A 780 4.15 -21.12 4.88
CA ARG A 780 3.39 -19.87 4.78
C ARG A 780 2.80 -19.68 3.40
N LEU A 781 3.57 -19.95 2.35
CA LEU A 781 3.09 -19.87 0.98
C LEU A 781 1.90 -20.80 0.75
N VAL A 782 2.01 -22.09 1.01
CA VAL A 782 0.93 -23.04 0.74
C VAL A 782 -0.28 -22.76 1.63
N LEU A 783 -0.07 -22.43 2.90
CA LEU A 783 -1.16 -22.09 3.82
C LEU A 783 -1.82 -20.74 3.47
N SER A 784 -1.20 -19.87 2.66
CA SER A 784 -1.87 -18.66 2.14
C SER A 784 -3.02 -18.97 1.17
N ALA A 785 -3.03 -20.16 0.57
CA ALA A 785 -4.12 -20.63 -0.29
C ALA A 785 -5.38 -21.06 0.50
N GLY A 786 -5.25 -21.43 1.77
CA GLY A 786 -6.39 -21.77 2.63
C GLY A 786 -7.40 -20.62 2.79
N PRO A 787 -6.94 -19.40 3.17
CA PRO A 787 -7.75 -18.20 3.16
C PRO A 787 -8.41 -17.88 1.81
N LEU A 788 -7.76 -18.17 0.67
CA LEU A 788 -8.36 -17.97 -0.66
C LEU A 788 -9.60 -18.85 -0.85
N GLY A 789 -9.50 -20.13 -0.47
CA GLY A 789 -10.63 -21.06 -0.53
C GLY A 789 -11.80 -20.59 0.32
N LEU A 790 -11.52 -20.13 1.55
CA LEU A 790 -12.55 -19.58 2.45
C LEU A 790 -13.22 -18.31 1.88
N MET A 791 -12.46 -17.40 1.27
CA MET A 791 -13.01 -16.21 0.61
C MET A 791 -13.88 -16.56 -0.59
N GLN A 792 -13.44 -17.51 -1.41
CA GLN A 792 -14.23 -17.97 -2.55
C GLN A 792 -15.51 -18.66 -2.07
N ALA A 793 -15.45 -19.50 -1.03
CA ALA A 793 -16.63 -20.13 -0.44
C ALA A 793 -17.63 -19.11 0.13
N ALA A 794 -17.14 -18.03 0.73
CA ALA A 794 -17.97 -16.95 1.22
C ALA A 794 -18.70 -16.25 0.06
N LEU A 795 -18.01 -15.96 -1.04
CA LEU A 795 -18.61 -15.40 -2.26
C LEU A 795 -19.64 -16.36 -2.89
N ASP A 796 -19.34 -17.65 -2.94
CA ASP A 796 -20.22 -18.68 -3.51
C ASP A 796 -21.56 -18.79 -2.77
N ASN A 797 -21.56 -18.53 -1.45
CA ASN A 797 -22.77 -18.53 -0.64
C ASN A 797 -23.53 -17.20 -0.74
N VAL A 798 -22.80 -16.09 -0.70
CA VAL A 798 -23.39 -14.76 -0.63
C VAL A 798 -23.97 -14.33 -1.97
N LEU A 799 -23.25 -14.53 -3.08
CA LEU A 799 -23.69 -14.03 -4.39
C LEU A 799 -25.07 -14.58 -4.78
N PRO A 800 -25.34 -15.91 -4.76
CA PRO A 800 -26.68 -16.42 -5.06
C PRO A 800 -27.74 -15.93 -4.06
N TYR A 801 -27.40 -15.85 -2.77
CA TYR A 801 -28.33 -15.41 -1.74
C TYR A 801 -28.75 -13.95 -1.94
N THR A 802 -27.81 -13.04 -2.17
CA THR A 802 -28.11 -11.60 -2.30
C THR A 802 -28.90 -11.29 -3.57
N HIS A 803 -28.74 -12.08 -4.63
CA HIS A 803 -29.48 -11.92 -5.89
C HIS A 803 -30.89 -12.54 -5.87
N THR A 804 -31.20 -13.36 -4.87
CA THR A 804 -32.52 -14.00 -4.72
C THR A 804 -33.32 -13.42 -3.56
N ARG A 805 -32.67 -13.11 -2.43
CA ARG A 805 -33.30 -12.51 -1.25
C ARG A 805 -33.78 -11.09 -1.57
N LYS A 806 -35.07 -10.82 -1.34
CA LYS A 806 -35.67 -9.50 -1.55
C LYS A 806 -35.96 -8.77 -0.25
N GLN A 807 -35.66 -7.48 -0.21
CA GLN A 807 -36.16 -6.51 0.77
C GLN A 807 -36.51 -5.23 0.03
N PHE A 808 -37.50 -4.47 0.53
CA PHE A 808 -37.99 -3.27 -0.15
C PHE A 808 -38.36 -3.50 -1.63
N GLY A 809 -38.91 -4.68 -1.94
CA GLY A 809 -39.41 -5.04 -3.27
C GLY A 809 -38.37 -5.49 -4.30
N ILE A 810 -37.07 -5.39 -4.02
CA ILE A 810 -35.99 -5.73 -4.97
C ILE A 810 -34.99 -6.73 -4.36
N PRO A 811 -34.23 -7.49 -5.18
CA PRO A 811 -33.08 -8.25 -4.69
C PRO A 811 -32.11 -7.36 -3.91
N ILE A 812 -31.62 -7.83 -2.76
CA ILE A 812 -30.75 -7.03 -1.90
C ILE A 812 -29.42 -6.68 -2.58
N ALA A 813 -28.99 -7.47 -3.56
CA ALA A 813 -27.83 -7.19 -4.42
C ALA A 813 -27.94 -5.88 -5.22
N HIS A 814 -29.13 -5.30 -5.38
CA HIS A 814 -29.33 -4.03 -6.08
C HIS A 814 -29.18 -2.80 -5.17
N ASN A 815 -29.04 -3.00 -3.85
CA ASN A 815 -28.77 -1.90 -2.93
C ASN A 815 -27.28 -1.52 -3.01
N GLN A 816 -26.97 -0.23 -3.20
CA GLN A 816 -25.59 0.24 -3.40
C GLN A 816 -24.62 -0.16 -2.28
N LEU A 817 -25.06 -0.16 -1.02
CA LEU A 817 -24.23 -0.60 0.11
C LEU A 817 -23.89 -2.10 0.05
N VAL A 818 -24.80 -2.92 -0.49
CA VAL A 818 -24.55 -4.35 -0.72
C VAL A 818 -23.60 -4.53 -1.89
N GLN A 819 -23.79 -3.78 -2.99
CA GLN A 819 -22.89 -3.80 -4.15
C GLN A 819 -21.46 -3.43 -3.75
N GLY A 820 -21.29 -2.40 -2.91
CA GLY A 820 -19.99 -2.02 -2.35
C GLY A 820 -19.32 -3.18 -1.62
N LYS A 821 -20.04 -3.85 -0.70
CA LYS A 821 -19.50 -5.01 0.02
C LYS A 821 -19.15 -6.17 -0.92
N LEU A 822 -19.99 -6.48 -1.89
CA LEU A 822 -19.70 -7.54 -2.88
C LEU A 822 -18.45 -7.23 -3.70
N ALA A 823 -18.28 -5.96 -4.11
CA ALA A 823 -17.09 -5.50 -4.82
C ALA A 823 -15.83 -5.59 -3.94
N ASP A 824 -15.92 -5.18 -2.68
CA ASP A 824 -14.82 -5.28 -1.72
C ASP A 824 -14.44 -6.74 -1.47
N MET A 825 -15.42 -7.63 -1.26
CA MET A 825 -15.16 -9.06 -1.06
C MET A 825 -14.44 -9.67 -2.27
N TYR A 826 -14.93 -9.37 -3.48
CA TYR A 826 -14.32 -9.86 -4.72
C TYR A 826 -12.90 -9.35 -4.91
N THR A 827 -12.67 -8.04 -4.74
CA THR A 827 -11.34 -7.45 -4.96
C THR A 827 -10.32 -7.92 -3.93
N LYS A 828 -10.71 -8.07 -2.66
CA LYS A 828 -9.86 -8.67 -1.60
C LYS A 828 -9.43 -10.08 -1.94
N TYR A 829 -10.37 -10.91 -2.42
CA TYR A 829 -10.07 -12.26 -2.90
C TYR A 829 -9.09 -12.23 -4.08
N ARG A 830 -9.39 -11.46 -5.13
CA ARG A 830 -8.56 -11.40 -6.34
C ARG A 830 -7.14 -10.87 -6.07
N ALA A 831 -7.00 -9.87 -5.22
CA ALA A 831 -5.69 -9.34 -4.81
C ALA A 831 -4.88 -10.40 -4.03
N SER A 832 -5.52 -11.08 -3.08
CA SER A 832 -4.87 -12.13 -2.27
C SER A 832 -4.46 -13.34 -3.13
N ALA A 833 -5.33 -13.75 -4.06
CA ALA A 833 -5.06 -14.85 -4.98
C ALA A 833 -3.90 -14.52 -5.92
N SER A 834 -3.90 -13.32 -6.51
CA SER A 834 -2.80 -12.88 -7.36
C SER A 834 -1.47 -12.86 -6.62
N PHE A 835 -1.43 -12.35 -5.39
CA PHE A 835 -0.20 -12.33 -4.59
C PHE A 835 0.30 -13.75 -4.31
N THR A 836 -0.58 -14.62 -3.79
CA THR A 836 -0.24 -16.01 -3.47
C THR A 836 0.29 -16.78 -4.68
N TYR A 837 -0.45 -16.77 -5.80
CA TYR A 837 -0.05 -17.51 -6.99
C TYR A 837 1.20 -16.94 -7.66
N ASN A 838 1.41 -15.62 -7.64
CA ASN A 838 2.64 -15.03 -8.18
C ASN A 838 3.87 -15.45 -7.37
N VAL A 839 3.77 -15.55 -6.04
CA VAL A 839 4.87 -16.03 -5.19
C VAL A 839 5.14 -17.51 -5.45
N ALA A 840 4.10 -18.34 -5.56
CA ALA A 840 4.25 -19.76 -5.88
C ALA A 840 4.89 -19.96 -7.26
N ALA A 841 4.43 -19.21 -8.27
CA ALA A 841 5.00 -19.24 -9.61
C ALA A 841 6.45 -18.79 -9.64
N ALA A 842 6.82 -17.74 -8.90
CA ALA A 842 8.20 -17.30 -8.80
C ALA A 842 9.12 -18.40 -8.24
N ILE A 843 8.67 -19.09 -7.19
CA ILE A 843 9.43 -20.18 -6.58
C ILE A 843 9.57 -21.37 -7.54
N ASP A 844 8.49 -21.82 -8.17
CA ASP A 844 8.54 -22.93 -9.14
C ASP A 844 9.40 -22.59 -10.35
N ASN A 845 9.26 -21.39 -10.92
CA ASN A 845 10.05 -20.97 -12.07
C ASN A 845 11.54 -20.80 -11.74
N SER A 846 11.87 -20.54 -10.47
CA SER A 846 13.26 -20.48 -10.00
C SER A 846 13.88 -21.85 -9.65
N HIS A 847 13.21 -22.99 -9.91
CA HIS A 847 13.64 -24.33 -9.48
C HIS A 847 15.11 -24.70 -9.74
N ALA A 848 15.73 -24.19 -10.81
CA ALA A 848 17.15 -24.43 -11.13
C ALA A 848 18.10 -23.71 -10.15
N GLU A 849 17.75 -22.52 -9.70
CA GLU A 849 18.44 -21.71 -8.70
C GLU A 849 17.40 -21.13 -7.72
N PRO A 850 16.92 -21.93 -6.74
CA PRO A 850 15.73 -21.57 -5.97
C PRO A 850 15.85 -20.22 -5.27
N GLU A 851 14.96 -19.28 -5.62
CA GLU A 851 14.86 -17.96 -5.00
C GLU A 851 13.59 -17.89 -4.15
N VAL A 852 13.71 -18.28 -2.88
CA VAL A 852 12.63 -18.16 -1.90
C VAL A 852 12.84 -16.89 -1.08
N ARG A 853 11.98 -15.89 -1.30
CA ARG A 853 12.00 -14.63 -0.55
C ARG A 853 11.06 -14.75 0.67
N THR A 854 11.65 -14.81 1.86
CA THR A 854 10.94 -14.93 3.14
C THR A 854 9.85 -13.86 3.30
N GLN A 855 10.12 -12.62 2.89
CA GLN A 855 9.15 -11.52 2.96
C GLN A 855 7.94 -11.71 2.04
N ASP A 856 8.12 -12.36 0.89
CA ASP A 856 7.04 -12.58 -0.07
C ASP A 856 6.12 -13.70 0.42
N CYS A 857 6.69 -14.79 0.96
CA CYS A 857 5.93 -15.88 1.58
C CYS A 857 5.20 -15.44 2.85
N ALA A 858 5.83 -14.62 3.70
CA ALA A 858 5.19 -14.05 4.88
C ALA A 858 4.11 -13.02 4.49
N GLY A 859 4.35 -12.25 3.43
CA GLY A 859 3.43 -11.25 2.90
C GLY A 859 2.15 -11.85 2.32
N SER A 860 2.26 -12.94 1.56
CA SER A 860 1.10 -13.59 0.93
C SER A 860 0.09 -14.07 1.98
N ILE A 861 0.55 -14.84 2.99
CA ILE A 861 -0.33 -15.33 4.05
C ILE A 861 -0.80 -14.22 5.00
N LEU A 862 0.02 -13.21 5.28
CA LEU A 862 -0.41 -12.04 6.07
C LEU A 862 -1.60 -11.36 5.42
N TYR A 863 -1.49 -11.06 4.12
CA TYR A 863 -2.54 -10.36 3.39
C TYR A 863 -3.78 -11.25 3.23
N ALA A 864 -3.60 -12.49 2.77
CA ALA A 864 -4.73 -13.40 2.51
C ALA A 864 -5.51 -13.73 3.78
N ALA A 865 -4.84 -13.95 4.92
CA ALA A 865 -5.50 -14.28 6.19
C ALA A 865 -6.39 -13.15 6.72
N GLU A 866 -5.87 -11.90 6.77
CA GLU A 866 -6.64 -10.76 7.26
C GLU A 866 -7.83 -10.46 6.33
N ARG A 867 -7.62 -10.57 5.01
CA ARG A 867 -8.70 -10.40 4.03
C ARG A 867 -9.77 -11.48 4.16
N ALA A 868 -9.40 -12.73 4.45
CA ALA A 868 -10.38 -13.80 4.63
C ALA A 868 -11.29 -13.57 5.85
N SER A 869 -10.76 -13.09 6.97
CA SER A 869 -11.59 -12.74 8.14
C SER A 869 -12.59 -11.63 7.83
N GLU A 870 -12.15 -10.59 7.10
CA GLU A 870 -13.04 -9.50 6.68
C GLU A 870 -14.14 -9.98 5.73
N VAL A 871 -13.77 -10.76 4.70
CA VAL A 871 -14.71 -11.31 3.72
C VAL A 871 -15.72 -12.24 4.37
N ALA A 872 -15.28 -13.11 5.29
CA ALA A 872 -16.19 -14.01 6.00
C ALA A 872 -17.14 -13.24 6.95
N ALA A 873 -16.67 -12.17 7.60
CA ALA A 873 -17.52 -11.31 8.41
C ALA A 873 -18.57 -10.58 7.56
N ASP A 874 -18.16 -10.05 6.41
CA ASP A 874 -19.08 -9.43 5.45
C ASP A 874 -20.09 -10.44 4.90
N ALA A 875 -19.70 -11.71 4.72
CA ALA A 875 -20.61 -12.76 4.28
C ALA A 875 -21.72 -13.04 5.31
N VAL A 876 -21.37 -13.12 6.59
CA VAL A 876 -22.36 -13.20 7.69
C VAL A 876 -23.30 -11.99 7.63
N GLN A 877 -22.75 -10.78 7.51
CA GLN A 877 -23.52 -9.54 7.47
C GLN A 877 -24.49 -9.49 6.28
N LEU A 878 -24.05 -9.88 5.09
CA LEU A 878 -24.85 -9.86 3.85
C LEU A 878 -25.97 -10.90 3.86
N MET A 879 -25.78 -12.01 4.58
CA MET A 879 -26.85 -13.00 4.80
C MET A 879 -27.81 -12.61 5.94
N GLY A 880 -27.46 -11.60 6.73
CA GLY A 880 -28.28 -11.07 7.83
C GLY A 880 -28.52 -12.11 8.91
N GLY A 881 -29.76 -12.19 9.41
CA GLY A 881 -30.13 -13.19 10.43
C GLY A 881 -29.77 -14.63 10.02
N MET A 882 -29.94 -14.99 8.74
CA MET A 882 -29.53 -16.31 8.24
C MET A 882 -28.03 -16.56 8.38
N GLY A 883 -27.19 -15.55 8.13
CA GLY A 883 -25.75 -15.67 8.23
C GLY A 883 -25.24 -15.96 9.65
N TYR A 884 -26.06 -15.69 10.67
CA TYR A 884 -25.76 -15.96 12.07
C TYR A 884 -26.20 -17.36 12.52
N MET A 885 -26.99 -18.05 11.69
CA MET A 885 -27.51 -19.39 11.95
C MET A 885 -26.53 -20.45 11.41
N ASN A 886 -26.40 -21.59 12.10
CA ASN A 886 -25.46 -22.66 11.73
C ASN A 886 -25.94 -23.51 10.53
N GLU A 887 -27.16 -23.25 10.05
CA GLU A 887 -27.80 -23.86 8.89
C GLU A 887 -27.12 -23.44 7.57
N VAL A 888 -26.36 -22.34 7.59
CA VAL A 888 -25.54 -21.89 6.46
C VAL A 888 -24.06 -21.83 6.85
N PRO A 889 -23.13 -22.06 5.90
CA PRO A 889 -21.73 -22.26 6.25
C PRO A 889 -20.99 -20.96 6.60
N VAL A 890 -21.54 -19.77 6.34
CA VAL A 890 -20.79 -18.50 6.48
C VAL A 890 -20.32 -18.22 7.92
N GLY A 891 -21.08 -18.63 8.94
CA GLY A 891 -20.64 -18.55 10.34
C GLY A 891 -19.45 -19.47 10.63
N ARG A 892 -19.41 -20.67 10.02
CA ARG A 892 -18.24 -21.58 10.08
C ARG A 892 -17.03 -20.96 9.37
N LEU A 893 -17.22 -20.41 8.16
CA LEU A 893 -16.14 -19.77 7.40
C LEU A 893 -15.45 -18.65 8.20
N LEU A 894 -16.22 -17.85 8.94
CA LEU A 894 -15.65 -16.80 9.81
C LEU A 894 -14.80 -17.38 10.95
N ARG A 895 -15.31 -18.42 11.62
CA ARG A 895 -14.58 -19.11 12.69
C ARG A 895 -13.29 -19.74 12.18
N ASP A 896 -13.34 -20.36 11.00
CA ASP A 896 -12.20 -21.01 10.35
C ASP A 896 -11.16 -19.96 9.90
N ALA A 897 -11.59 -18.89 9.24
CA ALA A 897 -10.70 -17.84 8.71
C ALA A 897 -9.79 -17.25 9.79
N LYS A 898 -10.32 -17.06 11.01
CA LYS A 898 -9.57 -16.44 12.11
C LYS A 898 -8.31 -17.21 12.49
N LEU A 899 -8.25 -18.53 12.28
CA LEU A 899 -7.04 -19.31 12.59
C LEU A 899 -5.85 -18.83 11.77
N TYR A 900 -6.05 -18.46 10.50
CA TYR A 900 -4.94 -18.12 9.61
C TYR A 900 -4.23 -16.81 9.97
N GLU A 901 -4.78 -15.97 10.85
CA GLU A 901 -4.06 -14.83 11.44
C GLU A 901 -3.13 -15.24 12.60
N ILE A 902 -3.22 -16.49 13.06
CA ILE A 902 -2.54 -17.00 14.26
C ILE A 902 -1.58 -18.16 13.92
N GLY A 903 -2.08 -19.17 13.19
CA GLY A 903 -1.30 -20.34 12.74
C GLY A 903 -0.22 -19.96 11.73
N ALA A 904 0.80 -20.80 11.54
CA ALA A 904 1.97 -20.51 10.67
C ALA A 904 2.74 -19.20 11.02
N GLY A 905 2.62 -18.77 12.28
CA GLY A 905 3.10 -17.49 12.80
C GLY A 905 2.03 -16.41 12.71
N THR A 906 1.83 -15.64 13.78
CA THR A 906 0.80 -14.61 13.82
C THR A 906 1.06 -13.49 12.82
N SER A 907 0.03 -12.69 12.53
CA SER A 907 0.16 -11.50 11.69
C SER A 907 1.29 -10.55 12.14
N GLU A 908 1.52 -10.41 13.44
CA GLU A 908 2.62 -9.61 14.01
C GLU A 908 3.99 -10.22 13.70
N VAL A 909 4.12 -11.55 13.82
CA VAL A 909 5.36 -12.26 13.47
C VAL A 909 5.66 -12.11 11.99
N ARG A 910 4.64 -12.18 11.13
CA ARG A 910 4.81 -11.98 9.67
C ARG A 910 5.24 -10.56 9.34
N ARG A 911 4.62 -9.55 9.95
CA ARG A 911 5.04 -8.13 9.84
C ARG A 911 6.49 -7.95 10.30
N MET A 912 6.87 -8.55 11.43
CA MET A 912 8.23 -8.51 11.94
C MET A 912 9.22 -9.18 10.97
N VAL A 913 8.87 -10.32 10.39
CA VAL A 913 9.70 -11.05 9.41
C VAL A 913 9.93 -10.18 8.16
N ILE A 914 8.88 -9.56 7.62
CA ILE A 914 8.97 -8.65 6.47
C ILE A 914 9.86 -7.43 6.82
N GLY A 915 9.61 -6.79 7.97
CA GLY A 915 10.41 -5.64 8.42
C GLY A 915 11.90 -6.00 8.61
N ARG A 916 12.20 -7.17 9.18
CA ARG A 916 13.58 -7.66 9.33
C ARG A 916 14.24 -7.98 7.98
N ALA A 917 13.49 -8.50 7.02
CA ALA A 917 14.00 -8.72 5.67
C ALA A 917 14.43 -7.39 5.02
N PHE A 918 13.61 -6.34 5.15
CA PHE A 918 14.00 -4.99 4.70
C PHE A 918 15.21 -4.45 5.46
N ASN A 919 15.24 -4.57 6.79
CA ASN A 919 16.41 -4.12 7.57
C ASN A 919 17.71 -4.78 7.07
N LYS A 920 17.67 -6.08 6.74
CA LYS A 920 18.83 -6.80 6.19
C LYS A 920 19.20 -6.30 4.78
N GLU A 921 18.20 -6.07 3.93
CA GLU A 921 18.41 -5.58 2.56
C GLU A 921 19.06 -4.20 2.52
N TYR A 922 18.79 -3.35 3.52
CA TYR A 922 19.28 -1.97 3.60
C TYR A 922 20.37 -1.75 4.66
N ALA A 923 20.87 -2.81 5.33
CA ALA A 923 21.92 -2.68 6.36
C ALA A 923 23.31 -2.32 5.79
N GLU A 924 23.52 -2.52 4.48
CA GLU A 924 24.82 -2.32 3.80
C GLU A 924 24.76 -1.23 2.71
N ARG A 925 23.68 -0.44 2.65
CA ARG A 925 23.55 0.77 1.81
C ARG A 925 23.63 2.01 2.67
#